data_AF-A0A842S7H7-F1
#
_entry.id   AF-A0A842S7H7-F1
#
_cell.length_a   1.000
_cell.length_b   1.000
_cell.length_c   1.000
_cell.angle_alpha   90.00
_cell.angle_beta   90.00
_cell.angle_gamma   90.00
#
_symmetry.space_group_name_H-M   'P 1'
#
loop_
_entity.id
_entity.type
_entity.pdbx_description
1 polymer ?
#
loop_
_entity_poly.entity_id
_entity_poly.type
_entity_poly.pdbx_seq_one_letter_code
_entity_poly.pdbx_strand_id
1 'polypeptide(L)'
;MTEFQLADTDTIDRKVFEAISGFSPEPISHIFEPIETPFSYDVLTAEAAANKLFEKGDIAVVTGGTFGDEGKGFTVDLLAKFADFVFRANSGENAGHTVYYTDKDGDRRSFVFHLAPSGTLNNDIINFIGPKCVMDPVNFYKKEIEPLYDIEMQGGEKWAGNNLFIGNVKLVAPYHKIMDFIGKPPLSSTLMGMSEAHGHMYRKKGLRLNDVFNLSKEVQIGRILEELEDYDKELKKYAQKVIDSDDLNLSLSADALEVDLEKIDKNNLFDLVYDNIEKIILQRCEKENEDVPGRIPDHLLEFLKHDGSMEDKAEFIYDLFQENIAEIDFFQNQRGDVVRRANDLVRQGKKGVIEGAQSYFLAGSKAVPTWKAGTSADTSFSGTLGDSGINAHIAHPVPITVFKVWQSRVGRGEHVGGFVPQTWFIDQEFKSRDHLEGRCLESEKIQKQFISSILENGILAPTVYTDLDEEEYLIGEAAAINFGRDCGEYGATTGNPRVLGFPDLVLWGETLKNQGPYFSISALDRFDGYEKIPLVVAWLYNDLEGNKSPDEKYSNGDLIKPGDELPDESLWDKFHPIIKLVDGWEGNIEGKEPGDNLPQGFFGFCSEVENILGQSYKGEAEQYAPRIFSVGVGVGDNNRIYLDREYN
;
A
#
# COMPACT_ATOMS: atom_id res chain seq x y z
N MET A 1 -11.95 33.65 17.98
CA MET A 1 -11.91 32.44 18.83
C MET A 1 -13.29 31.83 18.79
N THR A 2 -13.40 30.68 18.14
CA THR A 2 -14.65 29.97 17.84
C THR A 2 -15.34 29.46 19.12
N GLU A 3 -16.67 29.36 19.08
CA GLU A 3 -17.57 28.95 20.17
C GLU A 3 -17.50 27.45 20.51
N PHE A 4 -16.36 26.77 20.29
CA PHE A 4 -16.24 25.33 20.53
C PHE A 4 -15.56 25.04 21.85
N GLN A 5 -16.04 23.98 22.52
CA GLN A 5 -15.40 23.44 23.71
C GLN A 5 -14.07 22.79 23.30
N LEU A 6 -12.99 23.16 23.97
CA LEU A 6 -11.67 22.55 23.79
C LEU A 6 -11.55 21.34 24.71
N ALA A 7 -10.68 20.40 24.33
CA ALA A 7 -10.31 19.25 25.16
C ALA A 7 -9.82 19.69 26.55
N ASP A 8 -9.95 18.79 27.52
CA ASP A 8 -9.47 19.02 28.89
C ASP A 8 -7.96 19.35 28.90
N THR A 9 -7.59 20.34 29.70
CA THR A 9 -6.22 20.79 29.99
C THR A 9 -5.24 19.67 30.35
N ASP A 10 -5.73 18.55 30.90
CA ASP A 10 -4.86 17.44 31.28
C ASP A 10 -4.50 16.50 30.11
N THR A 11 -5.21 16.58 28.98
CA THR A 11 -4.96 15.74 27.79
C THR A 11 -3.66 16.09 27.06
N ILE A 12 -3.10 15.12 26.35
CA ILE A 12 -1.87 15.31 25.58
C ILE A 12 -2.09 16.30 24.42
N ASP A 13 -3.18 16.15 23.66
CA ASP A 13 -3.53 17.02 22.54
C ASP A 13 -3.67 18.48 22.97
N ARG A 14 -4.26 18.70 24.15
CA ARG A 14 -4.41 20.04 24.71
C ARG A 14 -3.07 20.67 25.09
N LYS A 15 -2.18 19.90 25.71
CA LYS A 15 -0.82 20.36 26.07
C LYS A 15 0.01 20.70 24.82
N VAL A 16 -0.03 19.83 23.80
CA VAL A 16 0.60 20.08 22.50
C VAL A 16 0.05 21.37 21.90
N PHE A 17 -1.28 21.50 21.80
CA PHE A 17 -1.92 22.69 21.24
C PHE A 17 -1.51 23.98 21.97
N GLU A 18 -1.48 23.98 23.29
CA GLU A 18 -1.04 25.14 24.07
C GLU A 18 0.43 25.50 23.80
N ALA A 19 1.30 24.51 23.57
CA ALA A 19 2.71 24.72 23.23
C ALA A 19 2.91 25.31 21.83
N ILE A 20 2.06 24.96 20.85
CA ILE A 20 2.24 25.35 19.44
C ILE A 20 1.29 26.44 18.94
N SER A 21 0.14 26.68 19.59
CA SER A 21 -0.91 27.58 19.09
C SER A 21 -0.44 29.02 18.85
N GLY A 22 0.55 29.49 19.60
CA GLY A 22 1.17 30.81 19.43
C GLY A 22 2.25 30.89 18.35
N PHE A 23 2.49 29.80 17.62
CA PHE A 23 3.47 29.74 16.54
C PHE A 23 3.13 30.75 15.43
N SER A 24 4.15 31.45 14.93
CA SER A 24 4.01 32.37 13.81
C SER A 24 4.36 31.68 12.49
N PRO A 25 3.45 31.65 11.51
CA PRO A 25 3.70 31.01 10.23
C PRO A 25 4.59 31.87 9.30
N GLU A 26 5.22 32.96 9.77
CA GLU A 26 6.08 33.85 8.96
C GLU A 26 7.04 33.14 7.99
N PRO A 27 7.73 32.03 8.34
CA PRO A 27 8.60 31.32 7.39
C PRO A 27 7.88 30.66 6.20
N ILE A 28 6.54 30.59 6.24
CA ILE A 28 5.64 30.02 5.24
C ILE A 28 4.40 30.90 5.00
N SER A 29 4.41 32.17 5.43
CA SER A 29 3.23 33.04 5.34
C SER A 29 2.77 33.22 3.90
N HIS A 30 3.71 33.25 2.95
CA HIS A 30 3.47 33.28 1.51
C HIS A 30 2.70 32.04 1.00
N ILE A 31 2.76 30.90 1.70
CA ILE A 31 1.96 29.72 1.35
C ILE A 31 0.48 29.97 1.69
N PHE A 32 0.18 30.76 2.72
CA PHE A 32 -1.20 31.07 3.11
C PHE A 32 -1.84 32.20 2.30
N GLU A 33 -1.03 32.99 1.58
CA GLU A 33 -1.55 34.07 0.73
C GLU A 33 -2.43 33.49 -0.41
N PRO A 34 -3.58 34.11 -0.72
CA PRO A 34 -4.35 33.75 -1.90
C PRO A 34 -3.51 34.07 -3.15
N ILE A 35 -3.23 33.06 -3.97
CA ILE A 35 -2.53 33.23 -5.23
C ILE A 35 -3.58 33.16 -6.35
N GLU A 36 -3.55 34.10 -7.30
CA GLU A 36 -4.33 33.96 -8.55
C GLU A 36 -3.88 32.67 -9.22
N THR A 37 -4.82 31.76 -9.53
CA THR A 37 -4.60 30.40 -10.04
C THR A 37 -3.46 30.40 -11.08
N PRO A 38 -2.22 30.03 -10.71
CA PRO A 38 -1.04 30.31 -11.55
C PRO A 38 -1.03 29.47 -12.83
N PHE A 39 -1.85 28.42 -12.86
CA PHE A 39 -1.94 27.48 -13.97
C PHE A 39 -3.36 27.48 -14.53
N SER A 40 -3.45 27.31 -15.84
CA SER A 40 -4.67 26.88 -16.52
C SER A 40 -4.51 25.44 -16.98
N TYR A 41 -5.64 24.78 -17.21
CA TYR A 41 -5.67 23.37 -17.59
C TYR A 41 -6.59 23.15 -18.77
N ASP A 42 -6.06 22.49 -19.80
CA ASP A 42 -6.86 21.85 -20.82
C ASP A 42 -7.26 20.46 -20.35
N VAL A 43 -8.53 20.10 -20.59
CA VAL A 43 -9.06 18.77 -20.30
C VAL A 43 -8.90 17.89 -21.54
N LEU A 44 -8.14 16.81 -21.42
CA LEU A 44 -7.79 15.92 -22.53
C LEU A 44 -8.63 14.64 -22.52
N THR A 45 -8.75 14.01 -23.69
CA THR A 45 -9.18 12.61 -23.76
C THR A 45 -8.09 11.69 -23.20
N ALA A 46 -8.48 10.50 -22.74
CA ALA A 46 -7.56 9.46 -22.28
C ALA A 46 -6.43 9.16 -23.27
N GLU A 47 -6.76 9.05 -24.56
CA GLU A 47 -5.80 8.81 -25.63
C GLU A 47 -4.83 9.98 -25.83
N ALA A 48 -5.34 11.21 -25.82
CA ALA A 48 -4.50 12.41 -25.97
C ALA A 48 -3.52 12.54 -24.80
N ALA A 49 -3.99 12.29 -23.57
CA ALA A 49 -3.15 12.32 -22.38
C ALA A 49 -2.06 11.24 -22.40
N ALA A 50 -2.43 9.99 -22.73
CA ALA A 50 -1.46 8.89 -22.85
C ALA A 50 -0.40 9.16 -23.91
N ASN A 51 -0.81 9.66 -25.10
CA ASN A 51 0.12 9.99 -26.18
C ASN A 51 1.03 11.18 -25.84
N LYS A 52 0.59 12.11 -24.98
CA LYS A 52 1.42 13.21 -24.48
C LYS A 52 2.41 12.76 -23.40
N LEU A 53 2.05 11.75 -22.60
CA LEU A 53 2.88 11.24 -21.52
C LEU A 53 4.03 10.35 -22.01
N PHE A 54 3.77 9.44 -22.95
CA PHE A 54 4.80 8.50 -23.39
C PHE A 54 4.64 8.08 -24.86
N GLU A 55 5.72 8.22 -25.60
CA GLU A 55 5.82 8.01 -27.04
C GLU A 55 6.38 6.62 -27.40
N LYS A 56 6.64 6.41 -28.69
CA LYS A 56 7.12 5.13 -29.21
C LYS A 56 8.51 4.80 -28.64
N GLY A 57 8.62 3.68 -27.93
CA GLY A 57 9.86 3.23 -27.29
C GLY A 57 10.00 3.67 -25.83
N ASP A 58 9.03 4.43 -25.31
CA ASP A 58 8.98 4.82 -23.91
C ASP A 58 8.43 3.69 -23.04
N ILE A 59 8.76 3.80 -21.76
CA ILE A 59 8.24 2.91 -20.73
C ILE A 59 7.66 3.75 -19.60
N ALA A 60 6.34 3.72 -19.45
CA ALA A 60 5.71 4.30 -18.27
C ALA A 60 5.98 3.42 -17.05
N VAL A 61 6.42 4.00 -15.95
CA VAL A 61 6.64 3.28 -14.68
C VAL A 61 5.66 3.85 -13.66
N VAL A 62 4.67 3.06 -13.29
CA VAL A 62 3.59 3.49 -12.39
C VAL A 62 3.88 3.02 -10.98
N THR A 63 4.07 3.96 -10.04
CA THR A 63 4.38 3.68 -8.63
C THR A 63 3.40 4.39 -7.70
N GLY A 64 3.33 3.93 -6.44
CA GLY A 64 2.44 4.51 -5.42
C GLY A 64 3.17 5.58 -4.65
N GLY A 65 2.46 6.63 -4.23
CA GLY A 65 3.09 7.78 -3.61
C GLY A 65 3.04 7.84 -2.09
N THR A 66 2.20 7.05 -1.42
CA THR A 66 2.04 7.10 0.04
C THR A 66 2.29 5.73 0.66
N PHE A 67 1.33 5.20 1.41
CA PHE A 67 1.41 3.96 2.19
C PHE A 67 0.50 2.86 1.63
N GLY A 68 0.29 2.83 0.30
CA GLY A 68 -0.46 1.76 -0.37
C GLY A 68 -1.88 2.16 -0.77
N ASP A 69 -2.47 1.30 -1.60
CA ASP A 69 -3.87 1.37 -2.04
C ASP A 69 -4.33 2.69 -2.68
N GLU A 70 -3.43 3.41 -3.35
CA GLU A 70 -3.74 4.67 -4.03
C GLU A 70 -4.55 4.51 -5.32
N GLY A 71 -4.96 3.28 -5.68
CA GLY A 71 -5.68 3.02 -6.91
C GLY A 71 -4.79 3.01 -8.17
N LYS A 72 -3.53 2.60 -8.04
CA LYS A 72 -2.57 2.46 -9.16
C LYS A 72 -3.13 1.64 -10.32
N GLY A 73 -3.88 0.57 -10.03
CA GLY A 73 -4.46 -0.33 -11.03
C GLY A 73 -5.25 0.43 -12.11
N PHE A 74 -5.97 1.50 -11.75
CA PHE A 74 -6.69 2.33 -12.73
C PHE A 74 -5.74 3.10 -13.67
N THR A 75 -4.65 3.65 -13.13
CA THR A 75 -3.64 4.32 -13.97
C THR A 75 -2.93 3.32 -14.88
N VAL A 76 -2.63 2.12 -14.38
CA VAL A 76 -2.02 1.06 -15.17
C VAL A 76 -2.97 0.55 -16.24
N ASP A 77 -4.23 0.27 -15.92
CA ASP A 77 -5.25 -0.18 -16.88
C ASP A 77 -5.42 0.82 -18.03
N LEU A 78 -5.46 2.12 -17.72
CA LEU A 78 -5.48 3.18 -18.72
C LEU A 78 -4.25 3.11 -19.65
N LEU A 79 -3.05 3.16 -19.08
CA LEU A 79 -1.82 3.23 -19.88
C LEU A 79 -1.61 1.95 -20.67
N ALA A 80 -2.06 0.81 -20.13
CA ALA A 80 -2.02 -0.49 -20.77
C ALA A 80 -2.80 -0.49 -22.10
N LYS A 81 -3.96 0.19 -22.19
CA LYS A 81 -4.75 0.31 -23.44
C LYS A 81 -3.97 0.95 -24.60
N PHE A 82 -2.90 1.69 -24.29
CA PHE A 82 -2.04 2.35 -25.27
C PHE A 82 -0.61 1.77 -25.31
N ALA A 83 -0.38 0.65 -24.62
CA ALA A 83 0.91 -0.03 -24.55
C ALA A 83 0.88 -1.36 -25.30
N ASP A 84 2.06 -1.81 -25.74
CA ASP A 84 2.21 -3.13 -26.36
C ASP A 84 2.44 -4.23 -25.29
N PHE A 85 2.94 -3.85 -24.11
CA PHE A 85 3.15 -4.79 -23.01
C PHE A 85 3.04 -4.14 -21.62
N VAL A 86 2.68 -4.96 -20.63
CA VAL A 86 2.68 -4.61 -19.20
C VAL A 86 3.62 -5.56 -18.46
N PHE A 87 4.44 -5.03 -17.56
CA PHE A 87 5.45 -5.77 -16.82
C PHE A 87 5.30 -5.53 -15.32
N ARG A 88 5.00 -6.57 -14.53
CA ARG A 88 5.06 -6.49 -13.08
C ARG A 88 6.48 -6.79 -12.61
N ALA A 89 7.14 -5.82 -11.98
CA ALA A 89 8.58 -5.88 -11.73
C ALA A 89 8.97 -6.81 -10.57
N ASN A 90 8.36 -6.59 -9.40
CA ASN A 90 8.75 -7.23 -8.15
C ASN A 90 7.53 -7.44 -7.22
N SER A 91 7.82 -7.81 -5.96
CA SER A 91 6.80 -8.08 -4.93
C SER A 91 5.96 -9.32 -5.24
N GLY A 92 4.73 -9.41 -4.74
CA GLY A 92 3.88 -10.60 -4.91
C GLY A 92 2.49 -10.38 -4.33
N GLU A 93 1.95 -11.37 -3.62
CA GLU A 93 0.53 -11.43 -3.24
C GLU A 93 0.08 -10.35 -2.23
N ASN A 94 1.00 -9.54 -1.72
CA ASN A 94 0.72 -8.45 -0.77
C ASN A 94 0.27 -7.14 -1.44
N ALA A 95 0.11 -7.10 -2.76
CA ALA A 95 -0.59 -6.02 -3.46
C ALA A 95 -1.64 -6.64 -4.35
N GLY A 96 -2.86 -6.10 -4.30
CA GLY A 96 -3.95 -6.48 -5.17
C GLY A 96 -4.48 -5.29 -5.97
N HIS A 97 -5.00 -5.56 -7.15
CA HIS A 97 -5.80 -4.61 -7.92
C HIS A 97 -6.99 -5.32 -8.55
N THR A 98 -8.11 -4.61 -8.60
CA THR A 98 -9.32 -5.10 -9.25
C THR A 98 -9.32 -4.69 -10.71
N VAL A 99 -9.48 -5.67 -11.60
CA VAL A 99 -9.71 -5.44 -13.03
C VAL A 99 -11.14 -5.83 -13.37
N TYR A 100 -11.84 -4.97 -14.10
CA TYR A 100 -13.19 -5.24 -14.54
C TYR A 100 -13.19 -5.85 -15.94
N TYR A 101 -14.09 -6.81 -16.15
CA TYR A 101 -14.34 -7.46 -17.42
C TYR A 101 -15.83 -7.36 -17.71
N THR A 102 -16.18 -6.95 -18.92
CA THR A 102 -17.57 -6.93 -19.41
C THR A 102 -17.67 -7.94 -20.54
N ASP A 103 -18.59 -8.90 -20.43
CA ASP A 103 -18.81 -9.85 -21.52
C ASP A 103 -19.64 -9.26 -22.67
N LYS A 104 -19.86 -10.10 -23.70
CA LYS A 104 -20.63 -9.75 -24.90
C LYS A 104 -22.10 -9.40 -24.62
N ASP A 105 -22.65 -9.89 -23.51
CA ASP A 105 -24.04 -9.68 -23.11
C ASP A 105 -24.18 -8.42 -22.23
N GLY A 106 -23.04 -7.79 -21.88
CA GLY A 106 -22.97 -6.57 -21.07
C GLY A 106 -22.82 -6.86 -19.57
N ASP A 107 -22.70 -8.12 -19.16
CA ASP A 107 -22.54 -8.48 -17.75
C ASP A 107 -21.12 -8.19 -17.29
N ARG A 108 -21.02 -7.42 -16.20
CA ARG A 108 -19.74 -7.00 -15.63
C ARG A 108 -19.31 -7.93 -14.51
N ARG A 109 -18.09 -8.45 -14.61
CA ARG A 109 -17.39 -9.23 -13.58
C ARG A 109 -16.12 -8.50 -13.15
N SER A 110 -15.65 -8.78 -11.95
CA SER A 110 -14.39 -8.22 -11.43
C SER A 110 -13.45 -9.34 -11.03
N PHE A 111 -12.18 -9.21 -11.38
CA PHE A 111 -11.10 -10.11 -10.98
C PHE A 111 -10.14 -9.36 -10.08
N VAL A 112 -9.69 -10.00 -9.00
CA VAL A 112 -8.67 -9.43 -8.10
C VAL A 112 -7.35 -10.11 -8.43
N PHE A 113 -6.46 -9.37 -9.06
CA PHE A 113 -5.11 -9.86 -9.35
C PHE A 113 -4.15 -9.39 -8.29
N HIS A 114 -3.26 -10.29 -7.88
CA HIS A 114 -2.17 -9.99 -6.97
C HIS A 114 -0.81 -10.18 -7.61
N LEU A 115 -0.71 -10.97 -8.69
CA LEU A 115 0.52 -11.14 -9.43
C LEU A 115 0.32 -10.96 -10.94
N ALA A 116 -0.84 -11.34 -11.48
CA ALA A 116 -1.15 -11.10 -12.88
C ALA A 116 -1.23 -9.57 -13.15
N PRO A 117 -0.55 -9.04 -14.17
CA PRO A 117 -0.62 -7.61 -14.48
C PRO A 117 -2.02 -7.17 -14.90
N SER A 118 -2.33 -5.88 -14.73
CA SER A 118 -3.66 -5.30 -15.04
C SER A 118 -4.12 -5.55 -16.49
N GLY A 119 -3.18 -5.63 -17.45
CA GLY A 119 -3.47 -5.91 -18.86
C GLY A 119 -3.83 -7.35 -19.20
N THR A 120 -3.91 -8.27 -18.22
CA THR A 120 -4.10 -9.71 -18.46
C THR A 120 -5.41 -10.02 -19.20
N LEU A 121 -6.45 -9.20 -18.99
CA LEU A 121 -7.77 -9.35 -19.63
C LEU A 121 -7.85 -8.73 -21.03
N ASN A 122 -6.73 -8.24 -21.58
CA ASN A 122 -6.64 -7.74 -22.94
C ASN A 122 -5.68 -8.60 -23.78
N ASN A 123 -6.19 -9.27 -24.81
CA ASN A 123 -5.42 -10.15 -25.69
C ASN A 123 -4.41 -9.41 -26.57
N ASP A 124 -4.60 -8.10 -26.81
CA ASP A 124 -3.68 -7.30 -27.62
C ASP A 124 -2.44 -6.86 -26.84
N ILE A 125 -2.42 -7.09 -25.52
CA ILE A 125 -1.35 -6.67 -24.62
C ILE A 125 -0.55 -7.88 -24.16
N ILE A 126 0.77 -7.81 -24.27
CA ILE A 126 1.66 -8.84 -23.72
C ILE A 126 1.91 -8.55 -22.24
N ASN A 127 1.67 -9.51 -21.36
CA ASN A 127 1.81 -9.37 -19.93
C ASN A 127 2.99 -10.20 -19.42
N PHE A 128 3.80 -9.59 -18.55
CA PHE A 128 4.99 -10.23 -17.97
C PHE A 128 4.97 -10.14 -16.45
N ILE A 129 5.26 -11.27 -15.80
CA ILE A 129 5.59 -11.34 -14.37
C ILE A 129 7.11 -11.45 -14.24
N GLY A 130 7.74 -10.45 -13.64
CA GLY A 130 9.20 -10.35 -13.52
C GLY A 130 9.84 -11.39 -12.61
N PRO A 131 11.12 -11.74 -12.82
CA PRO A 131 11.83 -12.77 -12.03
C PRO A 131 12.15 -12.34 -10.59
N LYS A 132 11.86 -11.09 -10.23
CA LYS A 132 11.99 -10.52 -8.89
C LYS A 132 10.70 -10.60 -8.08
N CYS A 133 9.61 -11.06 -8.70
CA CYS A 133 8.41 -11.40 -7.96
C CYS A 133 8.60 -12.71 -7.17
N VAL A 134 7.79 -12.86 -6.12
CA VAL A 134 7.56 -14.11 -5.40
C VAL A 134 6.14 -14.59 -5.64
N MET A 135 5.92 -15.89 -5.74
CA MET A 135 4.64 -16.49 -6.14
C MET A 135 4.30 -17.67 -5.23
N ASP A 136 3.14 -17.66 -4.57
CA ASP A 136 2.53 -18.88 -4.05
C ASP A 136 1.81 -19.57 -5.22
N PRO A 137 2.27 -20.75 -5.66
CA PRO A 137 1.71 -21.41 -6.84
C PRO A 137 0.25 -21.83 -6.65
N VAL A 138 -0.16 -22.18 -5.43
CA VAL A 138 -1.52 -22.65 -5.13
C VAL A 138 -2.50 -21.51 -5.25
N ASN A 139 -2.20 -20.39 -4.58
CA ASN A 139 -3.04 -19.20 -4.60
C ASN A 139 -3.08 -18.57 -5.99
N PHE A 140 -1.91 -18.36 -6.61
CA PHE A 140 -1.83 -17.74 -7.93
C PHE A 140 -2.65 -18.52 -8.97
N TYR A 141 -2.49 -19.85 -9.05
CA TYR A 141 -3.25 -20.63 -10.02
C TYR A 141 -4.75 -20.62 -9.71
N LYS A 142 -5.16 -21.01 -8.49
CA LYS A 142 -6.59 -21.18 -8.14
C LYS A 142 -7.37 -19.86 -8.10
N LYS A 143 -6.74 -18.76 -7.69
CA LYS A 143 -7.43 -17.48 -7.48
C LYS A 143 -7.29 -16.51 -8.63
N GLU A 144 -6.18 -16.55 -9.38
CA GLU A 144 -5.94 -15.58 -10.46
C GLU A 144 -6.01 -16.18 -11.87
N ILE A 145 -5.61 -17.45 -12.06
CA ILE A 145 -5.49 -18.05 -13.40
C ILE A 145 -6.68 -18.93 -13.77
N GLU A 146 -7.04 -19.88 -12.91
CA GLU A 146 -8.14 -20.83 -13.16
C GLU A 146 -9.47 -20.13 -13.49
N PRO A 147 -9.90 -19.06 -12.77
CA PRO A 147 -11.14 -18.36 -13.09
C PRO A 147 -11.16 -17.69 -14.47
N LEU A 148 -9.99 -17.47 -15.09
CA LEU A 148 -9.91 -16.81 -16.39
C LEU A 148 -10.31 -17.72 -17.54
N TYR A 149 -10.16 -19.04 -17.43
CA TYR A 149 -10.56 -19.98 -18.48
C TYR A 149 -12.06 -19.93 -18.81
N ASP A 150 -12.89 -19.43 -17.88
CA ASP A 150 -14.32 -19.29 -18.08
C ASP A 150 -14.71 -18.03 -18.87
N ILE A 151 -13.79 -17.09 -19.14
CA ILE A 151 -14.10 -15.82 -19.81
C ILE A 151 -13.92 -15.90 -21.33
N GLU A 152 -14.69 -15.09 -22.07
CA GLU A 152 -14.53 -14.89 -23.51
C GLU A 152 -13.82 -13.55 -23.75
N MET A 153 -12.65 -13.60 -24.34
CA MET A 153 -11.85 -12.40 -24.64
C MET A 153 -12.46 -11.60 -25.79
N GLN A 154 -11.93 -10.40 -26.01
CA GLN A 154 -12.23 -9.61 -27.21
C GLN A 154 -12.01 -10.46 -28.46
N GLY A 155 -13.03 -10.53 -29.34
CA GLY A 155 -13.04 -11.43 -30.50
C GLY A 155 -13.77 -12.77 -30.29
N GLY A 156 -14.24 -13.06 -29.07
CA GLY A 156 -15.08 -14.22 -28.75
C GLY A 156 -14.33 -15.53 -28.47
N GLU A 157 -13.00 -15.50 -28.47
CA GLU A 157 -12.18 -16.66 -28.11
C GLU A 157 -12.07 -16.79 -26.58
N LYS A 158 -12.01 -18.04 -26.07
CA LYS A 158 -11.74 -18.26 -24.65
C LYS A 158 -10.34 -17.79 -24.27
N TRP A 159 -10.19 -17.28 -23.05
CA TRP A 159 -8.86 -16.99 -22.53
C TRP A 159 -8.03 -18.27 -22.47
N ALA A 160 -6.82 -18.21 -23.02
CA ALA A 160 -5.92 -19.36 -23.14
C ALA A 160 -4.53 -19.08 -22.54
N GLY A 161 -4.36 -17.95 -21.84
CA GLY A 161 -3.08 -17.55 -21.24
C GLY A 161 -1.99 -17.14 -22.23
N ASN A 162 -2.27 -17.09 -23.54
CA ASN A 162 -1.28 -16.82 -24.59
C ASN A 162 -0.67 -15.41 -24.54
N ASN A 163 -1.23 -14.52 -23.72
CA ASN A 163 -0.77 -13.15 -23.52
C ASN A 163 -0.08 -12.94 -22.16
N LEU A 164 0.08 -13.96 -21.31
CA LEU A 164 0.68 -13.85 -19.98
C LEU A 164 1.90 -14.77 -19.85
N PHE A 165 3.07 -14.19 -19.55
CA PHE A 165 4.33 -14.93 -19.43
C PHE A 165 5.01 -14.70 -18.07
N ILE A 166 5.62 -15.75 -17.53
CA ILE A 166 6.16 -15.75 -16.17
C ILE A 166 7.67 -15.91 -16.19
N GLY A 167 8.37 -14.99 -15.54
CA GLY A 167 9.80 -15.06 -15.31
C GLY A 167 10.17 -16.15 -14.30
N ASN A 168 11.47 -16.31 -14.03
CA ASN A 168 11.94 -17.29 -13.06
C ASN A 168 11.72 -16.83 -11.59
N VAL A 169 10.46 -16.67 -11.20
CA VAL A 169 10.02 -16.20 -9.88
C VAL A 169 10.46 -17.13 -8.76
N LYS A 170 10.64 -16.58 -7.55
CA LYS A 170 10.86 -17.37 -6.34
C LYS A 170 9.52 -17.93 -5.85
N LEU A 171 9.50 -19.20 -5.47
CA LEU A 171 8.28 -19.83 -4.95
C LEU A 171 8.11 -19.52 -3.46
N VAL A 172 6.90 -19.13 -3.09
CA VAL A 172 6.45 -19.03 -1.70
C VAL A 172 5.90 -20.40 -1.31
N ALA A 173 6.28 -20.83 -0.10
CA ALA A 173 5.95 -22.14 0.44
C ALA A 173 5.24 -21.98 1.78
N PRO A 174 4.47 -22.98 2.24
CA PRO A 174 3.83 -23.01 3.55
C PRO A 174 4.67 -22.43 4.71
N TYR A 175 5.89 -22.91 4.91
CA TYR A 175 6.75 -22.43 6.01
C TYR A 175 7.06 -20.93 5.94
N HIS A 176 7.13 -20.30 4.75
CA HIS A 176 7.30 -18.85 4.64
C HIS A 176 6.13 -18.07 5.24
N LYS A 177 4.90 -18.56 5.00
CA LYS A 177 3.68 -17.95 5.53
C LYS A 177 3.56 -18.17 7.04
N ILE A 178 3.98 -19.34 7.54
CA ILE A 178 4.01 -19.62 8.98
C ILE A 178 5.04 -18.74 9.70
N MET A 179 6.24 -18.56 9.15
CA MET A 179 7.22 -17.63 9.71
C MET A 179 6.68 -16.19 9.80
N ASP A 180 6.00 -15.71 8.74
CA ASP A 180 5.29 -14.41 8.75
C ASP A 180 4.15 -14.36 9.78
N PHE A 181 3.47 -15.48 10.03
CA PHE A 181 2.38 -15.60 10.99
C PHE A 181 2.86 -15.53 12.45
N ILE A 182 3.91 -16.29 12.79
CA ILE A 182 4.42 -16.37 14.17
C ILE A 182 5.24 -15.14 14.58
N GLY A 183 5.83 -14.45 13.59
CA GLY A 183 6.59 -13.21 13.82
C GLY A 183 5.73 -12.01 14.21
N LYS A 184 4.42 -12.05 13.94
CA LYS A 184 3.50 -10.91 14.09
C LYS A 184 2.41 -11.17 15.15
N PRO A 185 1.90 -10.12 15.83
CA PRO A 185 0.72 -10.23 16.71
C PRO A 185 -0.48 -10.88 16.01
N PRO A 186 -1.42 -11.48 16.77
CA PRO A 186 -2.67 -12.03 16.22
C PRO A 186 -3.38 -11.05 15.30
N LEU A 187 -3.96 -11.57 14.21
CA LEU A 187 -4.68 -10.82 13.18
C LEU A 187 -3.87 -9.74 12.41
N SER A 188 -2.61 -9.47 12.78
CA SER A 188 -1.77 -8.44 12.14
C SER A 188 -0.88 -8.95 11.00
N SER A 189 -0.81 -10.27 10.81
CA SER A 189 -0.06 -10.86 9.69
C SER A 189 -0.84 -10.79 8.39
N THR A 190 -0.13 -10.47 7.30
CA THR A 190 -0.62 -10.55 5.92
C THR A 190 -0.76 -12.00 5.45
N LEU A 191 -0.11 -12.96 6.11
CA LEU A 191 -0.11 -14.39 5.75
C LEU A 191 0.41 -14.68 4.34
N MET A 192 1.17 -13.75 3.77
CA MET A 192 1.71 -13.86 2.41
C MET A 192 3.13 -14.39 2.39
N GLY A 193 3.87 -14.36 3.51
CA GLY A 193 5.24 -14.91 3.57
C GLY A 193 6.28 -14.14 2.75
N MET A 194 5.95 -12.91 2.32
CA MET A 194 6.72 -12.11 1.38
C MET A 194 8.15 -11.84 1.84
N SER A 195 8.30 -11.34 3.07
CA SER A 195 9.61 -10.99 3.63
C SER A 195 10.53 -12.19 3.76
N GLU A 196 9.97 -13.33 4.14
CA GLU A 196 10.72 -14.57 4.25
C GLU A 196 11.14 -15.11 2.89
N ALA A 197 10.23 -15.12 1.91
CA ALA A 197 10.52 -15.56 0.55
C ALA A 197 11.56 -14.66 -0.15
N HIS A 198 11.45 -13.34 -0.01
CA HIS A 198 12.47 -12.40 -0.48
C HIS A 198 13.80 -12.62 0.26
N GLY A 199 13.77 -12.81 1.58
CA GLY A 199 14.94 -13.14 2.39
C GLY A 199 15.69 -14.35 1.83
N HIS A 200 14.99 -15.45 1.54
CA HIS A 200 15.57 -16.62 0.89
C HIS A 200 16.03 -16.34 -0.54
N MET A 201 15.30 -15.53 -1.31
CA MET A 201 15.73 -15.11 -2.65
C MET A 201 17.10 -14.40 -2.61
N TYR A 202 17.28 -13.44 -1.68
CA TYR A 202 18.52 -12.69 -1.52
C TYR A 202 19.65 -13.54 -0.93
N ARG A 203 19.33 -14.51 -0.06
CA ARG A 203 20.25 -15.54 0.43
C ARG A 203 20.59 -16.61 -0.62
N LYS A 204 19.95 -16.56 -1.80
CA LYS A 204 20.07 -17.54 -2.90
C LYS A 204 19.65 -18.97 -2.49
N LYS A 205 18.65 -19.06 -1.62
CA LYS A 205 18.09 -20.33 -1.12
C LYS A 205 16.78 -20.69 -1.81
N GLY A 206 16.51 -21.99 -1.81
CA GLY A 206 15.25 -22.58 -2.22
C GLY A 206 14.93 -22.56 -3.70
N LEU A 207 13.68 -22.88 -4.00
CA LEU A 207 13.22 -23.12 -5.37
C LEU A 207 12.68 -21.88 -6.06
N ARG A 208 13.03 -21.74 -7.35
CA ARG A 208 12.37 -20.86 -8.31
C ARG A 208 11.53 -21.67 -9.29
N LEU A 209 10.65 -21.00 -10.03
CA LEU A 209 9.75 -21.64 -11.01
C LEU A 209 10.47 -22.60 -11.96
N ASN A 210 11.61 -22.20 -12.54
CA ASN A 210 12.35 -23.08 -13.46
C ASN A 210 13.02 -24.25 -12.75
N ASP A 211 13.31 -24.18 -11.45
CA ASP A 211 13.95 -25.28 -10.74
C ASP A 211 13.03 -26.52 -10.71
N VAL A 212 11.71 -26.30 -10.60
CA VAL A 212 10.68 -27.36 -10.60
C VAL A 212 10.75 -28.24 -11.86
N PHE A 213 11.01 -27.63 -13.02
CA PHE A 213 11.05 -28.31 -14.31
C PHE A 213 12.43 -28.85 -14.71
N ASN A 214 13.51 -28.30 -14.14
CA ASN A 214 14.87 -28.53 -14.65
C ASN A 214 15.80 -29.23 -13.65
N LEU A 215 15.40 -29.39 -12.39
CA LEU A 215 16.20 -30.10 -11.37
C LEU A 215 15.59 -31.46 -11.04
N SER A 216 16.43 -32.42 -10.65
CA SER A 216 15.95 -33.72 -10.16
C SER A 216 15.26 -33.57 -8.80
N LYS A 217 14.40 -34.54 -8.44
CA LYS A 217 13.69 -34.57 -7.14
C LYS A 217 14.68 -34.40 -5.98
N GLU A 218 15.81 -35.10 -6.01
CA GLU A 218 16.81 -35.07 -4.93
C GLU A 218 17.39 -33.67 -4.71
N VAL A 219 17.66 -32.93 -5.79
CA VAL A 219 18.17 -31.56 -5.71
C VAL A 219 17.08 -30.60 -5.23
N GLN A 220 15.83 -30.81 -5.67
CA GLN A 220 14.70 -29.99 -5.23
C GLN A 220 14.46 -30.15 -3.72
N ILE A 221 14.39 -31.39 -3.24
CA ILE A 221 14.26 -31.72 -1.81
C ILE A 221 15.41 -31.13 -1.01
N GLY A 222 16.66 -31.28 -1.46
CA GLY A 222 17.82 -30.72 -0.78
C GLY A 222 17.73 -29.20 -0.60
N ARG A 223 17.24 -28.47 -1.61
CA ARG A 223 17.03 -27.02 -1.52
C ARG A 223 15.89 -26.62 -0.59
N ILE A 224 14.82 -27.43 -0.52
CA ILE A 224 13.72 -27.20 0.41
C ILE A 224 14.21 -27.40 1.86
N LEU A 225 15.01 -28.45 2.11
CA LEU A 225 15.59 -28.71 3.43
C LEU A 225 16.45 -27.53 3.93
N GLU A 226 17.23 -26.89 3.06
CA GLU A 226 18.02 -25.69 3.42
C GLU A 226 17.16 -24.50 3.90
N GLU A 227 15.90 -24.39 3.46
CA GLU A 227 14.95 -23.39 3.91
C GLU A 227 14.22 -23.84 5.18
N LEU A 228 13.92 -25.14 5.29
CA LEU A 228 13.35 -25.72 6.51
C LEU A 228 14.29 -25.62 7.72
N GLU A 229 15.61 -25.61 7.52
CA GLU A 229 16.56 -25.28 8.59
C GLU A 229 16.39 -23.86 9.14
N ASP A 230 16.00 -22.90 8.30
CA ASP A 230 15.73 -21.53 8.75
C ASP A 230 14.35 -21.45 9.42
N TYR A 231 13.37 -22.21 8.93
CA TYR A 231 12.08 -22.40 9.60
C TYR A 231 12.23 -22.98 11.02
N ASP A 232 13.03 -24.03 11.20
CA ASP A 232 13.34 -24.64 12.51
C ASP A 232 13.93 -23.62 13.49
N LYS A 233 14.79 -22.70 13.01
CA LYS A 233 15.33 -21.60 13.84
C LYS A 233 14.25 -20.62 14.26
N GLU A 234 13.31 -20.27 13.39
CA GLU A 234 12.20 -19.39 13.74
C GLU A 234 11.23 -20.06 14.71
N LEU A 235 10.96 -21.37 14.56
CA LEU A 235 10.19 -22.14 15.53
C LEU A 235 10.84 -22.13 16.92
N LYS A 236 12.16 -22.28 17.02
CA LYS A 236 12.89 -22.20 18.30
C LYS A 236 12.74 -20.84 18.97
N LYS A 237 12.84 -19.75 18.20
CA LYS A 237 12.61 -18.39 18.71
C LYS A 237 11.17 -18.20 19.17
N TYR A 238 10.21 -18.73 18.42
CA TYR A 238 8.80 -18.64 18.76
C TYR A 238 8.48 -19.45 20.03
N ALA A 239 9.04 -20.65 20.18
CA ALA A 239 8.91 -21.45 21.40
C ALA A 239 9.42 -20.68 22.63
N GLN A 240 10.58 -20.02 22.54
CA GLN A 240 11.08 -19.16 23.62
C GLN A 240 10.12 -18.01 23.91
N LYS A 241 9.59 -17.34 22.89
CA LYS A 241 8.62 -16.25 23.04
C LYS A 241 7.32 -16.70 23.72
N VAL A 242 6.84 -17.92 23.42
CA VAL A 242 5.69 -18.51 24.11
C VAL A 242 6.00 -18.69 25.59
N ILE A 243 7.18 -19.23 25.93
CA ILE A 243 7.63 -19.43 27.31
C ILE A 243 7.74 -18.11 28.08
N ASP A 244 8.22 -17.06 27.42
CA ASP A 244 8.42 -15.74 28.02
C ASP A 244 7.10 -14.96 28.19
N SER A 245 5.98 -15.43 27.63
CA SER A 245 4.70 -14.74 27.71
C SER A 245 3.95 -15.01 29.03
N ASP A 246 3.39 -13.96 29.64
CA ASP A 246 2.57 -14.05 30.86
C ASP A 246 1.28 -14.86 30.64
N ASP A 247 0.91 -15.11 29.37
CA ASP A 247 -0.25 -15.88 28.89
C ASP A 247 0.06 -17.37 28.65
N LEU A 248 1.11 -17.92 29.27
CA LEU A 248 1.44 -19.36 29.17
C LEU A 248 0.21 -20.25 29.43
N ASN A 249 -0.70 -19.84 30.31
CA ASN A 249 -1.94 -20.56 30.65
C ASN A 249 -3.14 -20.31 29.70
N LEU A 250 -3.09 -19.28 28.84
CA LEU A 250 -4.14 -18.92 27.86
C LEU A 250 -3.80 -19.38 26.44
N SER A 251 -2.51 -19.56 26.15
CA SER A 251 -1.98 -20.09 24.89
C SER A 251 -1.77 -21.61 24.91
N LEU A 252 -1.63 -22.19 26.10
CA LEU A 252 -1.66 -23.63 26.35
C LEU A 252 -2.99 -23.94 27.02
N SER A 253 -4.10 -24.10 26.28
CA SER A 253 -5.19 -24.84 26.90
C SER A 253 -4.62 -26.20 27.30
N ALA A 254 -4.91 -26.66 28.51
CA ALA A 254 -4.44 -27.94 29.02
C ALA A 254 -4.73 -29.14 28.07
N ASP A 255 -5.58 -28.93 27.06
CA ASP A 255 -5.95 -29.86 26.00
C ASP A 255 -4.89 -30.03 24.90
N ALA A 256 -3.98 -29.05 24.69
CA ALA A 256 -3.01 -29.09 23.58
C ALA A 256 -1.83 -30.05 23.82
N LEU A 257 -1.47 -30.24 25.09
CA LEU A 257 -0.29 -31.02 25.50
C LEU A 257 -0.66 -32.30 26.26
N GLU A 258 -1.90 -32.44 26.75
CA GLU A 258 -2.24 -33.44 27.78
C GLU A 258 -1.28 -33.43 29.00
N VAL A 259 -0.59 -32.31 29.27
CA VAL A 259 0.43 -32.21 30.32
C VAL A 259 0.03 -31.21 31.40
N ASP A 260 0.09 -31.65 32.65
CA ASP A 260 -0.09 -30.83 33.86
C ASP A 260 1.12 -29.92 34.06
N LEU A 261 0.97 -28.62 33.75
CA LEU A 261 2.04 -27.62 33.80
C LEU A 261 2.68 -27.49 35.20
N GLU A 262 1.95 -27.81 36.27
CA GLU A 262 2.48 -27.77 37.65
C GLU A 262 3.43 -28.93 37.97
N LYS A 263 3.46 -29.98 37.13
CA LYS A 263 4.31 -31.17 37.29
C LYS A 263 5.53 -31.19 36.37
N ILE A 264 5.67 -30.21 35.48
CA ILE A 264 6.77 -30.15 34.51
C ILE A 264 8.05 -29.66 35.21
N ASP A 265 9.14 -30.40 35.03
CA ASP A 265 10.47 -29.91 35.39
C ASP A 265 10.80 -28.68 34.53
N LYS A 266 10.91 -27.51 35.17
CA LYS A 266 11.24 -26.24 34.51
C LYS A 266 12.53 -26.31 33.67
N ASN A 267 13.41 -27.28 33.95
CA ASN A 267 14.62 -27.50 33.15
C ASN A 267 14.36 -28.06 31.74
N ASN A 268 13.20 -28.68 31.48
CA ASN A 268 12.84 -29.28 30.18
C ASN A 268 11.66 -28.58 29.49
N LEU A 269 11.25 -27.41 29.99
CA LEU A 269 10.08 -26.69 29.47
C LEU A 269 10.27 -26.27 28.00
N PHE A 270 11.49 -25.85 27.63
CA PHE A 270 11.79 -25.47 26.25
C PHE A 270 11.57 -26.63 25.28
N ASP A 271 12.16 -27.79 25.57
CA ASP A 271 12.05 -28.97 24.71
C ASP A 271 10.59 -29.41 24.56
N LEU A 272 9.81 -29.42 25.65
CA LEU A 272 8.39 -29.78 25.57
C LEU A 272 7.57 -28.81 24.70
N VAL A 273 7.77 -27.50 24.87
CA VAL A 273 7.08 -26.47 24.07
C VAL A 273 7.52 -26.59 22.62
N TYR A 274 8.82 -26.77 22.38
CA TYR A 274 9.38 -26.90 21.05
C TYR A 274 8.85 -28.14 20.31
N ASP A 275 8.82 -29.30 20.97
CA ASP A 275 8.31 -30.56 20.42
C ASP A 275 6.82 -30.48 20.03
N ASN A 276 6.08 -29.50 20.55
CA ASN A 276 4.67 -29.29 20.26
C ASN A 276 4.38 -27.94 19.59
N ILE A 277 5.41 -27.19 19.19
CA ILE A 277 5.25 -25.79 18.76
C ILE A 277 4.36 -25.67 17.52
N GLU A 278 4.47 -26.61 16.58
CA GLU A 278 3.64 -26.61 15.37
C GLU A 278 2.17 -26.91 15.66
N LYS A 279 1.87 -27.73 16.69
CA LYS A 279 0.49 -27.95 17.16
C LYS A 279 -0.10 -26.67 17.77
N ILE A 280 0.71 -25.95 18.55
CA ILE A 280 0.32 -24.64 19.11
C ILE A 280 0.03 -23.64 17.97
N ILE A 281 0.88 -23.62 16.94
CA ILE A 281 0.66 -22.79 15.74
C ILE A 281 -0.61 -23.21 15.02
N LEU A 282 -0.85 -24.52 14.83
CA LEU A 282 -2.04 -25.05 14.18
C LEU A 282 -3.32 -24.62 14.90
N GLN A 283 -3.37 -24.74 16.22
CA GLN A 283 -4.53 -24.28 17.02
C GLN A 283 -4.78 -22.78 16.86
N ARG A 284 -3.71 -21.97 16.83
CA ARG A 284 -3.84 -20.53 16.57
C ARG A 284 -4.39 -20.27 15.16
N CYS A 285 -3.93 -21.02 14.15
CA CYS A 285 -4.46 -20.93 12.80
C CYS A 285 -5.94 -21.33 12.71
N GLU A 286 -6.34 -22.41 13.38
CA GLU A 286 -7.74 -22.86 13.45
C GLU A 286 -8.63 -21.81 14.11
N LYS A 287 -8.18 -21.23 15.23
CA LYS A 287 -8.89 -20.12 15.90
C LYS A 287 -9.03 -18.88 15.02
N GLU A 288 -7.96 -18.45 14.34
CA GLU A 288 -8.06 -17.31 13.42
C GLU A 288 -9.00 -17.59 12.22
N ASN A 289 -9.17 -18.86 11.82
CA ASN A 289 -10.16 -19.27 10.82
C ASN A 289 -11.59 -19.34 11.37
N GLU A 290 -11.79 -19.61 12.65
CA GLU A 290 -13.10 -19.48 13.31
C GLU A 290 -13.53 -18.00 13.36
N ASP A 291 -12.59 -17.11 13.70
CA ASP A 291 -12.82 -15.66 13.73
C ASP A 291 -13.02 -15.08 12.31
N VAL A 292 -12.22 -15.53 11.34
CA VAL A 292 -12.25 -15.07 9.94
C VAL A 292 -12.19 -16.27 8.98
N PRO A 293 -13.36 -16.80 8.54
CA PRO A 293 -13.41 -17.98 7.68
C PRO A 293 -12.57 -17.86 6.41
N GLY A 294 -11.69 -18.83 6.18
CA GLY A 294 -10.84 -18.91 4.98
C GLY A 294 -9.59 -18.01 5.00
N ARG A 295 -9.27 -17.40 6.13
CA ARG A 295 -8.06 -16.57 6.30
C ARG A 295 -6.77 -17.38 6.13
N ILE A 296 -6.69 -18.54 6.78
CA ILE A 296 -5.57 -19.48 6.70
C ILE A 296 -5.89 -20.52 5.61
N PRO A 297 -5.05 -20.64 4.55
CA PRO A 297 -5.27 -21.63 3.50
C PRO A 297 -5.13 -23.08 3.97
N ASP A 298 -5.91 -23.99 3.40
CA ASP A 298 -5.91 -25.42 3.76
C ASP A 298 -4.53 -26.08 3.64
N HIS A 299 -3.81 -25.80 2.55
CA HIS A 299 -2.45 -26.33 2.33
C HIS A 299 -1.45 -25.92 3.43
N LEU A 300 -1.73 -24.82 4.15
CA LEU A 300 -0.92 -24.36 5.28
C LEU A 300 -1.20 -25.21 6.53
N LEU A 301 -2.47 -25.54 6.75
CA LEU A 301 -2.89 -26.42 7.84
C LEU A 301 -2.40 -27.86 7.61
N GLU A 302 -2.43 -28.34 6.37
CA GLU A 302 -1.89 -29.64 5.98
C GLU A 302 -0.38 -29.74 6.24
N PHE A 303 0.39 -28.71 5.91
CA PHE A 303 1.82 -28.65 6.21
C PHE A 303 2.12 -28.74 7.72
N LEU A 304 1.33 -28.07 8.56
CA LEU A 304 1.47 -28.11 10.02
C LEU A 304 1.06 -29.47 10.60
N LYS A 305 0.11 -30.18 9.96
CA LYS A 305 -0.34 -31.52 10.35
C LYS A 305 0.65 -32.63 10.00
N HIS A 306 1.61 -32.35 9.11
CA HIS A 306 2.73 -33.25 8.86
C HIS A 306 3.63 -33.27 10.11
N ASP A 307 3.44 -34.28 10.96
CA ASP A 307 4.19 -34.55 12.20
C ASP A 307 5.47 -35.38 11.95
N GLY A 308 5.79 -35.62 10.68
CA GLY A 308 6.98 -36.33 10.23
C GLY A 308 8.28 -35.53 10.36
N SER A 309 9.38 -36.11 9.89
CA SER A 309 10.69 -35.44 9.92
C SER A 309 10.74 -34.23 8.97
N MET A 310 11.81 -33.43 9.02
CA MET A 310 12.02 -32.34 8.06
C MET A 310 12.06 -32.84 6.61
N GLU A 311 12.51 -34.07 6.39
CA GLU A 311 12.44 -34.75 5.10
C GLU A 311 10.99 -34.98 4.65
N ASP A 312 10.10 -35.44 5.52
CA ASP A 312 8.68 -35.64 5.18
C ASP A 312 8.01 -34.31 4.83
N LYS A 313 8.30 -33.24 5.58
CA LYS A 313 7.86 -31.88 5.24
C LYS A 313 8.44 -31.41 3.90
N ALA A 314 9.70 -31.74 3.59
CA ALA A 314 10.29 -31.39 2.31
C ALA A 314 9.62 -32.14 1.14
N GLU A 315 9.27 -33.41 1.34
CA GLU A 315 8.50 -34.20 0.37
C GLU A 315 7.11 -33.59 0.13
N PHE A 316 6.39 -33.22 1.19
CA PHE A 316 5.11 -32.52 1.07
C PHE A 316 5.22 -31.25 0.21
N ILE A 317 6.24 -30.41 0.46
CA ILE A 317 6.44 -29.18 -0.32
C ILE A 317 6.80 -29.48 -1.78
N TYR A 318 7.61 -30.50 -2.02
CA TYR A 318 7.95 -30.95 -3.36
C TYR A 318 6.69 -31.40 -4.12
N ASP A 319 5.87 -32.26 -3.52
CA ASP A 319 4.64 -32.77 -4.13
C ASP A 319 3.64 -31.63 -4.38
N LEU A 320 3.47 -30.73 -3.41
CA LEU A 320 2.65 -29.52 -3.56
C LEU A 320 3.07 -28.69 -4.79
N PHE A 321 4.38 -28.51 -5.01
CA PHE A 321 4.89 -27.80 -6.17
C PHE A 321 4.77 -28.60 -7.47
N GLN A 322 4.86 -29.93 -7.46
CA GLN A 322 4.59 -30.72 -8.66
C GLN A 322 3.13 -30.57 -9.10
N GLU A 323 2.19 -30.78 -8.17
CA GLU A 323 0.74 -30.72 -8.43
C GLU A 323 0.29 -29.33 -8.89
N ASN A 324 0.82 -28.27 -8.29
CA ASN A 324 0.36 -26.89 -8.53
C ASN A 324 1.25 -26.13 -9.54
N ILE A 325 2.25 -26.77 -10.15
CA ILE A 325 3.10 -26.16 -11.17
C ILE A 325 3.40 -27.13 -12.31
N ALA A 326 4.08 -28.25 -12.02
CA ALA A 326 4.62 -29.13 -13.05
C ALA A 326 3.53 -29.86 -13.85
N GLU A 327 2.44 -30.24 -13.18
CA GLU A 327 1.30 -30.94 -13.77
C GLU A 327 0.30 -30.01 -14.46
N ILE A 328 0.50 -28.69 -14.31
CA ILE A 328 -0.37 -27.67 -14.90
C ILE A 328 0.26 -27.12 -16.18
N ASP A 329 -0.34 -27.45 -17.33
CA ASP A 329 0.12 -27.05 -18.66
C ASP A 329 0.39 -25.54 -18.80
N PHE A 330 -0.37 -24.70 -18.09
CA PHE A 330 -0.19 -23.26 -18.08
C PHE A 330 1.25 -22.86 -17.75
N PHE A 331 1.86 -23.40 -16.68
CA PHE A 331 3.21 -22.99 -16.28
C PHE A 331 4.27 -23.47 -17.27
N GLN A 332 4.12 -24.67 -17.82
CA GLN A 332 5.05 -25.20 -18.81
C GLN A 332 5.03 -24.35 -20.09
N ASN A 333 3.86 -23.86 -20.50
CA ASN A 333 3.69 -23.06 -21.71
C ASN A 333 4.06 -21.59 -21.52
N GLN A 334 3.84 -21.03 -20.32
CA GLN A 334 3.99 -19.58 -20.08
C GLN A 334 5.29 -19.17 -19.37
N ARG A 335 6.08 -20.09 -18.82
CA ARG A 335 7.39 -19.74 -18.23
C ARG A 335 8.43 -19.37 -19.29
N GLY A 336 9.27 -18.37 -19.01
CA GLY A 336 10.34 -17.99 -19.94
C GLY A 336 11.23 -16.84 -19.49
N ASP A 337 12.13 -16.43 -20.39
CA ASP A 337 12.97 -15.23 -20.19
C ASP A 337 12.18 -13.97 -20.58
N VAL A 338 11.37 -13.51 -19.63
CA VAL A 338 10.50 -12.33 -19.79
C VAL A 338 11.31 -11.04 -19.89
N VAL A 339 12.47 -10.95 -19.22
CA VAL A 339 13.33 -9.76 -19.23
C VAL A 339 13.92 -9.56 -20.62
N ARG A 340 14.44 -10.63 -21.23
CA ARG A 340 14.93 -10.56 -22.62
C ARG A 340 13.80 -10.21 -23.58
N ARG A 341 12.62 -10.83 -23.45
CA ARG A 341 11.45 -10.50 -24.29
C ARG A 341 11.05 -9.04 -24.18
N ALA A 342 10.93 -8.50 -22.97
CA ALA A 342 10.59 -7.10 -22.75
C ALA A 342 11.63 -6.17 -23.39
N ASN A 343 12.93 -6.41 -23.17
CA ASN A 343 13.99 -5.62 -23.81
C ASN A 343 13.98 -5.74 -25.35
N ASP A 344 13.66 -6.91 -25.91
CA ASP A 344 13.54 -7.10 -27.36
C ASP A 344 12.35 -6.32 -27.94
N LEU A 345 11.23 -6.21 -27.22
CA LEU A 345 10.09 -5.36 -27.60
C LEU A 345 10.48 -3.88 -27.57
N VAL A 346 11.14 -3.43 -26.50
CA VAL A 346 11.63 -2.05 -26.37
C VAL A 346 12.56 -1.69 -27.53
N ARG A 347 13.49 -2.58 -27.92
CA ARG A 347 14.37 -2.37 -29.09
C ARG A 347 13.62 -2.25 -30.42
N GLN A 348 12.41 -2.82 -30.51
CA GLN A 348 11.53 -2.67 -31.67
C GLN A 348 10.71 -1.37 -31.62
N GLY A 349 10.92 -0.53 -30.60
CA GLY A 349 10.18 0.69 -30.35
C GLY A 349 8.75 0.41 -29.86
N LYS A 350 8.55 -0.68 -29.13
CA LYS A 350 7.26 -1.00 -28.50
C LYS A 350 7.10 -0.23 -27.19
N LYS A 351 5.90 0.25 -26.92
CA LYS A 351 5.55 0.96 -25.69
C LYS A 351 5.32 -0.03 -24.55
N GLY A 352 5.89 0.26 -23.38
CA GLY A 352 5.74 -0.59 -22.19
C GLY A 352 5.13 0.15 -21.02
N VAL A 353 4.46 -0.58 -20.14
CA VAL A 353 4.09 -0.12 -18.80
C VAL A 353 4.73 -1.05 -17.78
N ILE A 354 5.45 -0.51 -16.81
CA ILE A 354 5.88 -1.24 -15.62
C ILE A 354 4.89 -0.95 -14.50
N GLU A 355 4.23 -2.00 -14.03
CA GLU A 355 3.32 -1.96 -12.89
C GLU A 355 4.12 -2.13 -11.59
N GLY A 356 4.28 -1.04 -10.85
CA GLY A 356 4.90 -1.05 -9.53
C GLY A 356 3.96 -1.61 -8.46
N ALA A 357 4.50 -2.47 -7.60
CA ALA A 357 3.77 -2.96 -6.43
C ALA A 357 3.86 -1.96 -5.27
N GLN A 358 2.87 -1.96 -4.37
CA GLN A 358 2.79 -1.05 -3.21
C GLN A 358 3.25 0.38 -3.54
N SER A 359 4.00 1.05 -2.67
CA SER A 359 4.18 2.50 -2.69
C SER A 359 5.53 2.95 -2.13
N TYR A 360 5.90 4.21 -2.36
CA TYR A 360 7.19 4.77 -1.99
C TYR A 360 7.52 4.60 -0.49
N PHE A 361 6.63 5.01 0.41
CA PHE A 361 6.87 4.89 1.86
C PHE A 361 6.76 3.44 2.39
N LEU A 362 6.48 2.49 1.53
CA LEU A 362 6.57 1.06 1.85
C LEU A 362 7.81 0.40 1.22
N ALA A 363 8.68 1.13 0.53
CA ALA A 363 9.82 0.51 -0.13
C ALA A 363 10.83 -0.06 0.88
N GLY A 364 11.32 -1.28 0.59
CA GLY A 364 12.39 -1.96 1.33
C GLY A 364 13.78 -1.37 1.13
N SER A 365 13.86 -0.04 0.92
CA SER A 365 15.09 0.69 0.64
C SER A 365 15.43 1.62 1.79
N LYS A 366 16.66 1.56 2.29
CA LYS A 366 17.14 2.45 3.37
C LYS A 366 17.15 3.94 2.99
N ALA A 367 16.97 4.27 1.72
CA ALA A 367 16.79 5.64 1.27
C ALA A 367 15.43 6.23 1.69
N VAL A 368 14.45 5.38 2.03
CA VAL A 368 13.13 5.79 2.48
C VAL A 368 13.08 5.84 4.00
N PRO A 369 12.61 6.93 4.63
CA PRO A 369 12.61 7.08 6.10
C PRO A 369 11.89 5.95 6.86
N THR A 370 10.85 5.39 6.25
CA THR A 370 9.94 4.40 6.83
C THR A 370 10.31 2.95 6.49
N TRP A 371 11.50 2.70 5.94
CA TRP A 371 11.90 1.37 5.41
C TRP A 371 11.78 0.21 6.41
N LYS A 372 11.88 0.48 7.72
CA LYS A 372 11.72 -0.54 8.79
C LYS A 372 10.28 -1.05 8.88
N ALA A 373 9.31 -0.22 8.54
CA ALA A 373 7.89 -0.53 8.51
C ALA A 373 7.39 -0.88 7.09
N GLY A 374 8.27 -0.87 6.09
CA GLY A 374 7.96 -1.17 4.69
C GLY A 374 7.91 -2.67 4.35
N THR A 375 7.68 -2.93 3.07
CA THR A 375 7.82 -4.26 2.45
C THR A 375 9.30 -4.60 2.21
N SER A 376 9.56 -5.85 1.84
CA SER A 376 10.89 -6.39 1.51
C SER A 376 11.31 -6.16 0.05
N ALA A 377 10.39 -5.70 -0.81
CA ALA A 377 10.67 -5.29 -2.18
C ALA A 377 10.95 -3.78 -2.24
N ASP A 378 11.83 -3.35 -3.15
CA ASP A 378 12.01 -1.92 -3.41
C ASP A 378 10.92 -1.43 -4.37
N THR A 379 9.91 -0.77 -3.80
CA THR A 379 8.71 -0.31 -4.50
C THR A 379 8.81 1.14 -4.96
N SER A 380 9.98 1.75 -4.80
CA SER A 380 10.29 3.05 -5.41
C SER A 380 10.36 2.93 -6.93
N PHE A 381 10.34 4.07 -7.63
CA PHE A 381 10.55 4.13 -9.08
C PHE A 381 11.85 3.44 -9.51
N SER A 382 12.96 3.71 -8.81
CA SER A 382 14.27 3.15 -9.16
C SER A 382 14.35 1.65 -8.87
N GLY A 383 13.78 1.19 -7.76
CA GLY A 383 13.65 -0.23 -7.43
C GLY A 383 12.82 -0.98 -8.46
N THR A 384 11.64 -0.45 -8.79
CA THR A 384 10.71 -1.01 -9.78
C THR A 384 11.34 -1.11 -11.17
N LEU A 385 11.97 -0.03 -11.65
CA LEU A 385 12.67 -0.03 -12.93
C LEU A 385 13.86 -0.99 -12.91
N GLY A 386 14.67 -0.99 -11.84
CA GLY A 386 15.83 -1.87 -11.70
C GLY A 386 15.47 -3.35 -11.68
N ASP A 387 14.44 -3.73 -10.93
CA ASP A 387 13.98 -5.11 -10.80
C ASP A 387 13.31 -5.66 -12.07
N SER A 388 12.77 -4.78 -12.92
CA SER A 388 12.28 -5.18 -14.24
C SER A 388 13.38 -5.73 -15.15
N GLY A 389 14.64 -5.31 -14.92
CA GLY A 389 15.77 -5.61 -15.81
C GLY A 389 15.66 -4.98 -17.19
N ILE A 390 14.73 -4.04 -17.39
CA ILE A 390 14.59 -3.31 -18.64
C ILE A 390 15.66 -2.21 -18.68
N ASN A 391 16.40 -2.16 -19.78
CA ASN A 391 17.55 -1.26 -19.90
C ASN A 391 17.10 0.19 -20.15
N ALA A 392 17.29 1.05 -19.16
CA ALA A 392 16.96 2.48 -19.20
C ALA A 392 17.84 3.32 -20.16
N HIS A 393 18.86 2.74 -20.80
CA HIS A 393 19.61 3.40 -21.88
C HIS A 393 18.97 3.20 -23.26
N ILE A 394 18.09 2.20 -23.41
CA ILE A 394 17.36 1.94 -24.65
C ILE A 394 15.89 2.31 -24.54
N ALA A 395 15.34 2.29 -23.32
CA ALA A 395 14.03 2.79 -23.00
C ALA A 395 14.13 4.21 -22.44
N HIS A 396 13.19 5.08 -22.78
CA HIS A 396 12.98 6.33 -22.05
C HIS A 396 11.94 6.08 -20.95
N PRO A 397 12.35 5.99 -19.67
CA PRO A 397 11.41 5.75 -18.59
C PRO A 397 10.63 7.03 -18.26
N VAL A 398 9.31 6.94 -18.21
CA VAL A 398 8.39 8.01 -17.84
C VAL A 398 7.85 7.70 -16.44
N PRO A 399 8.30 8.40 -15.39
CA PRO A 399 7.82 8.16 -14.03
C PRO A 399 6.41 8.70 -13.84
N ILE A 400 5.53 7.87 -13.27
CA ILE A 400 4.16 8.24 -12.97
C ILE A 400 3.84 7.79 -11.53
N THR A 401 3.65 8.76 -10.63
CA THR A 401 3.28 8.46 -9.24
C THR A 401 1.77 8.58 -9.06
N VAL A 402 1.14 7.66 -8.32
CA VAL A 402 -0.28 7.74 -7.96
C VAL A 402 -0.40 8.06 -6.48
N PHE A 403 -1.05 9.19 -6.17
CA PHE A 403 -1.46 9.58 -4.84
C PHE A 403 -2.96 9.35 -4.68
N LYS A 404 -3.38 8.96 -3.48
CA LYS A 404 -4.78 9.10 -3.08
C LYS A 404 -4.95 10.49 -2.50
N VAL A 405 -6.09 11.14 -2.75
CA VAL A 405 -6.29 12.51 -2.29
C VAL A 405 -6.18 12.63 -0.76
N TRP A 406 -6.56 11.60 0.00
CA TRP A 406 -6.27 11.51 1.43
C TRP A 406 -5.09 10.58 1.72
N GLN A 407 -4.47 10.78 2.87
CA GLN A 407 -3.53 9.81 3.41
C GLN A 407 -4.26 8.60 3.99
N SER A 408 -3.68 7.42 3.81
CA SER A 408 -4.17 6.17 4.40
C SER A 408 -2.98 5.29 4.75
N ARG A 409 -2.84 4.90 6.02
CA ARG A 409 -1.79 3.98 6.48
C ARG A 409 -2.38 2.78 7.21
N VAL A 410 -1.86 1.60 6.86
CA VAL A 410 -2.10 0.33 7.57
C VAL A 410 -0.79 -0.16 8.15
N GLY A 411 -0.84 -0.72 9.37
CA GLY A 411 0.33 -1.33 10.01
C GLY A 411 0.98 -0.41 11.04
N ARG A 412 2.29 -0.60 11.25
CA ARG A 412 3.07 0.13 12.27
C ARG A 412 3.68 1.40 11.69
N GLY A 413 4.05 2.33 12.59
CA GLY A 413 4.84 3.53 12.29
C GLY A 413 4.00 4.80 12.24
N GLU A 414 4.64 5.94 12.52
CA GLU A 414 3.96 7.22 12.79
C GLU A 414 3.34 7.86 11.55
N HIS A 415 2.32 8.69 11.75
CA HIS A 415 1.57 9.30 10.66
C HIS A 415 1.20 10.76 10.98
N VAL A 416 2.10 11.70 10.64
CA VAL A 416 2.02 13.11 11.06
C VAL A 416 0.73 13.80 10.63
N GLY A 417 0.30 13.62 9.38
CA GLY A 417 -0.94 14.21 8.86
C GLY A 417 -2.22 13.44 9.22
N GLY A 418 -2.10 12.37 10.03
CA GLY A 418 -3.23 11.55 10.45
C GLY A 418 -4.21 12.31 11.34
N PHE A 419 -5.50 11.99 11.21
CA PHE A 419 -6.55 12.50 12.10
C PHE A 419 -6.38 12.06 13.55
N VAL A 420 -5.77 10.90 13.75
CA VAL A 420 -5.45 10.29 15.04
C VAL A 420 -4.07 9.61 14.97
N PRO A 421 -3.40 9.39 16.12
CA PRO A 421 -2.16 8.62 16.18
C PRO A 421 -2.32 7.19 15.63
N GLN A 422 -1.22 6.58 15.17
CA GLN A 422 -1.29 5.27 14.51
C GLN A 422 -1.85 4.15 15.40
N THR A 423 -1.66 4.24 16.72
CA THR A 423 -2.14 3.24 17.70
C THR A 423 -3.59 3.45 18.12
N TRP A 424 -4.20 4.59 17.79
CA TRP A 424 -5.47 5.01 18.38
C TRP A 424 -6.58 3.96 18.23
N PHE A 425 -6.81 3.43 17.02
CA PHE A 425 -7.82 2.38 16.82
C PHE A 425 -7.55 1.11 17.63
N ILE A 426 -6.27 0.76 17.84
CA ILE A 426 -5.87 -0.39 18.65
C ILE A 426 -6.17 -0.10 20.12
N ASP A 427 -5.84 1.11 20.58
CA ASP A 427 -6.06 1.55 21.96
C ASP A 427 -7.56 1.64 22.30
N GLN A 428 -8.41 1.92 21.30
CA GLN A 428 -9.88 1.87 21.39
C GLN A 428 -10.49 0.46 21.20
N GLU A 429 -9.67 -0.56 20.96
CA GLU A 429 -10.10 -1.93 20.62
C GLU A 429 -10.95 -2.05 19.34
N PHE A 430 -10.85 -1.11 18.41
CA PHE A 430 -11.59 -1.11 17.14
C PHE A 430 -10.90 -2.04 16.13
N LYS A 431 -11.37 -3.28 16.06
CA LYS A 431 -10.73 -4.38 15.29
C LYS A 431 -11.39 -4.70 13.95
N SER A 432 -12.46 -4.00 13.58
CA SER A 432 -13.21 -4.26 12.34
C SER A 432 -14.06 -3.06 11.94
N ARG A 433 -14.55 -3.08 10.69
CA ARG A 433 -15.50 -2.08 10.17
C ARG A 433 -16.73 -1.89 11.05
N ASP A 434 -17.22 -2.97 11.66
CA ASP A 434 -18.46 -2.96 12.43
C ASP A 434 -18.34 -2.08 13.68
N HIS A 435 -17.12 -1.80 14.15
CA HIS A 435 -16.89 -0.89 15.28
C HIS A 435 -17.10 0.58 14.93
N LEU A 436 -16.99 0.95 13.64
CA LEU A 436 -17.22 2.33 13.16
C LEU A 436 -18.69 2.57 12.80
N GLU A 437 -19.47 1.50 12.62
CA GLU A 437 -20.87 1.59 12.21
C GLU A 437 -21.71 2.28 13.29
N GLY A 438 -22.57 3.22 12.86
CA GLY A 438 -23.48 3.95 13.75
C GLY A 438 -22.86 5.09 14.55
N ARG A 439 -21.55 5.33 14.48
CA ARG A 439 -20.83 6.41 15.20
C ARG A 439 -20.49 7.56 14.26
N CYS A 440 -20.49 8.79 14.75
CA CYS A 440 -20.07 9.99 14.02
C CYS A 440 -20.78 10.10 12.65
N LEU A 441 -22.12 10.10 12.66
CA LEU A 441 -22.93 10.05 11.43
C LEU A 441 -23.15 11.41 10.78
N GLU A 442 -22.94 12.52 11.50
CA GLU A 442 -23.21 13.87 11.01
C GLU A 442 -22.04 14.43 10.17
N SER A 443 -21.75 13.87 8.99
CA SER A 443 -20.57 14.21 8.18
C SER A 443 -20.43 15.72 7.90
N GLU A 444 -21.53 16.40 7.58
CA GLU A 444 -21.53 17.85 7.32
C GLU A 444 -21.18 18.69 8.56
N LYS A 445 -21.62 18.25 9.75
CA LYS A 445 -21.34 18.91 11.05
C LYS A 445 -19.87 18.70 11.43
N ILE A 446 -19.38 17.47 11.31
CA ILE A 446 -17.98 17.10 11.57
C ILE A 446 -17.06 17.92 10.67
N GLN A 447 -17.36 17.98 9.37
CA GLN A 447 -16.57 18.75 8.42
C GLN A 447 -16.52 20.25 8.76
N LYS A 448 -17.67 20.89 9.02
CA LYS A 448 -17.73 22.31 9.39
C LYS A 448 -16.99 22.59 10.69
N GLN A 449 -17.12 21.71 11.69
CA GLN A 449 -16.41 21.84 12.94
C GLN A 449 -14.90 21.62 12.78
N PHE A 450 -14.46 20.65 11.98
CA PHE A 450 -13.05 20.43 11.69
C PHE A 450 -12.42 21.66 11.05
N ILE A 451 -13.05 22.20 9.99
CA ILE A 451 -12.57 23.40 9.27
C ILE A 451 -12.47 24.60 10.22
N SER A 452 -13.50 24.84 11.03
CA SER A 452 -13.52 25.96 11.99
C SER A 452 -12.65 25.76 13.23
N SER A 453 -12.11 24.56 13.43
CA SER A 453 -11.11 24.26 14.46
C SER A 453 -9.68 24.58 14.01
N ILE A 454 -9.45 24.83 12.71
CA ILE A 454 -8.13 25.21 12.20
C ILE A 454 -7.91 26.71 12.43
N LEU A 455 -6.84 27.05 13.14
CA LEU A 455 -6.42 28.43 13.40
C LEU A 455 -5.88 29.09 12.12
N GLU A 456 -5.78 30.42 12.12
CA GLU A 456 -5.22 31.18 10.98
C GLU A 456 -3.77 30.79 10.63
N ASN A 457 -3.00 30.29 11.61
CA ASN A 457 -1.65 29.77 11.39
C ASN A 457 -1.61 28.29 10.95
N GLY A 458 -2.77 27.68 10.67
CA GLY A 458 -2.91 26.32 10.17
C GLY A 458 -2.88 25.22 11.24
N ILE A 459 -2.82 25.58 12.53
CA ILE A 459 -2.81 24.60 13.62
C ILE A 459 -4.23 24.15 13.94
N LEU A 460 -4.46 22.83 14.01
CA LEU A 460 -5.74 22.26 14.43
C LEU A 460 -5.91 22.38 15.94
N ALA A 461 -6.99 23.03 16.38
CA ALA A 461 -7.38 23.03 17.79
C ALA A 461 -8.08 21.70 18.15
N PRO A 462 -7.77 21.10 19.32
CA PRO A 462 -8.40 19.88 19.79
C PRO A 462 -9.80 20.22 20.34
N THR A 463 -10.76 20.45 19.45
CA THR A 463 -12.15 20.74 19.83
C THR A 463 -12.91 19.45 20.11
N VAL A 464 -13.86 19.51 21.03
CA VAL A 464 -14.75 18.41 21.39
C VAL A 464 -15.95 18.40 20.44
N TYR A 465 -16.21 17.26 19.84
CA TYR A 465 -17.40 16.94 19.06
C TYR A 465 -18.29 16.01 19.89
N THR A 466 -19.56 16.40 20.06
CA THR A 466 -20.58 15.56 20.69
C THR A 466 -21.41 14.89 19.61
N ASP A 467 -21.44 13.56 19.63
CA ASP A 467 -22.20 12.74 18.69
C ASP A 467 -23.68 12.62 19.09
N LEU A 468 -24.48 11.97 18.24
CA LEU A 468 -25.93 11.84 18.42
C LEU A 468 -26.34 11.05 19.67
N ASP A 469 -25.47 10.17 20.17
CA ASP A 469 -25.66 9.37 21.38
C ASP A 469 -25.06 10.02 22.65
N GLU A 470 -24.68 11.30 22.54
CA GLU A 470 -24.02 12.09 23.60
C GLU A 470 -22.59 11.63 23.93
N GLU A 471 -22.00 10.69 23.16
CA GLU A 471 -20.56 10.39 23.27
C GLU A 471 -19.73 11.57 22.74
N GLU A 472 -18.63 11.87 23.43
CA GLU A 472 -17.71 12.95 23.09
C GLU A 472 -16.42 12.40 22.47
N TYR A 473 -16.00 13.03 21.38
CA TYR A 473 -14.79 12.73 20.63
C TYR A 473 -14.00 14.02 20.41
N LEU A 474 -12.68 13.94 20.29
CA LEU A 474 -11.94 15.03 19.66
C LEU A 474 -12.31 15.11 18.18
N ILE A 475 -12.28 16.30 17.61
CA ILE A 475 -12.70 16.52 16.22
C ILE A 475 -11.88 15.68 15.20
N GLY A 476 -10.61 15.39 15.51
CA GLY A 476 -9.79 14.45 14.73
C GLY A 476 -10.30 13.00 14.83
N GLU A 477 -10.67 12.54 16.01
CA GLU A 477 -11.23 11.20 16.23
C GLU A 477 -12.56 11.03 15.50
N ALA A 478 -13.45 12.03 15.61
CA ALA A 478 -14.72 12.05 14.88
C ALA A 478 -14.50 12.00 13.37
N ALA A 479 -13.52 12.74 12.85
CA ALA A 479 -13.14 12.70 11.44
C ALA A 479 -12.56 11.33 11.03
N ALA A 480 -11.74 10.69 11.87
CA ALA A 480 -11.18 9.36 11.61
C ALA A 480 -12.26 8.29 11.50
N ILE A 481 -13.24 8.29 12.42
CA ILE A 481 -14.37 7.37 12.40
C ILE A 481 -15.25 7.62 11.17
N ASN A 482 -15.69 8.88 11.00
CA ASN A 482 -16.61 9.27 9.94
C ASN A 482 -16.03 8.99 8.54
N PHE A 483 -14.81 9.47 8.29
CA PHE A 483 -14.16 9.35 7.00
C PHE A 483 -13.75 7.89 6.71
N GLY A 484 -13.31 7.15 7.73
CA GLY A 484 -13.00 5.73 7.62
C GLY A 484 -14.20 4.88 7.19
N ARG A 485 -15.38 5.16 7.78
CA ARG A 485 -16.64 4.52 7.41
C ARG A 485 -17.08 4.93 6.00
N ASP A 486 -17.20 6.22 5.72
CA ASP A 486 -17.80 6.73 4.48
C ASP A 486 -16.94 6.45 3.23
N CYS A 487 -15.62 6.36 3.41
CA CYS A 487 -14.70 5.98 2.33
C CYS A 487 -14.44 4.47 2.25
N GLY A 488 -14.91 3.68 3.22
CA GLY A 488 -14.70 2.23 3.25
C GLY A 488 -13.23 1.83 3.41
N GLU A 489 -12.45 2.62 4.15
CA GLU A 489 -11.00 2.45 4.26
C GLU A 489 -10.65 1.46 5.38
N TYR A 490 -10.53 0.19 4.96
CA TYR A 490 -10.15 -0.92 5.83
C TYR A 490 -9.01 -1.73 5.20
N GLY A 491 -8.25 -2.45 6.02
CA GLY A 491 -7.25 -3.40 5.54
C GLY A 491 -7.93 -4.52 4.75
N ALA A 492 -7.58 -4.71 3.48
CA ALA A 492 -8.25 -5.70 2.61
C ALA A 492 -8.16 -7.14 3.15
N THR A 493 -7.05 -7.48 3.81
CA THR A 493 -6.83 -8.80 4.42
C THR A 493 -7.18 -8.85 5.90
N THR A 494 -6.93 -7.77 6.64
CA THR A 494 -7.08 -7.75 8.11
C THR A 494 -8.45 -7.30 8.59
N GLY A 495 -9.19 -6.52 7.79
CA GLY A 495 -10.46 -5.89 8.18
C GLY A 495 -10.31 -4.68 9.10
N ASN A 496 -9.09 -4.35 9.54
CA ASN A 496 -8.83 -3.28 10.49
C ASN A 496 -9.09 -1.90 9.87
N PRO A 497 -9.64 -0.93 10.62
CA PRO A 497 -9.67 0.48 10.21
C PRO A 497 -8.28 1.00 9.84
N ARG A 498 -8.21 1.84 8.80
CA ARG A 498 -6.98 2.54 8.45
C ARG A 498 -6.90 3.87 9.16
N VAL A 499 -5.67 4.30 9.47
CA VAL A 499 -5.44 5.67 9.95
C VAL A 499 -5.43 6.58 8.73
N LEU A 500 -6.32 7.56 8.72
CA LEU A 500 -6.56 8.48 7.62
C LEU A 500 -6.10 9.88 7.96
N GLY A 501 -5.89 10.70 6.95
CA GLY A 501 -5.51 12.11 7.08
C GLY A 501 -5.77 12.88 5.79
N PHE A 502 -5.77 14.21 5.86
CA PHE A 502 -5.89 15.04 4.65
C PHE A 502 -4.64 14.93 3.75
N PRO A 503 -4.72 15.37 2.48
CA PRO A 503 -3.56 15.37 1.59
C PRO A 503 -2.35 16.06 2.21
N ASP A 504 -1.20 15.38 2.20
CA ASP A 504 0.04 15.85 2.82
C ASP A 504 1.11 16.08 1.78
N LEU A 505 1.30 17.37 1.47
CA LEU A 505 2.21 17.81 0.44
C LEU A 505 3.67 17.68 0.87
N VAL A 506 3.97 17.54 2.17
CA VAL A 506 5.33 17.25 2.66
C VAL A 506 5.73 15.84 2.21
N LEU A 507 4.86 14.84 2.44
CA LEU A 507 5.07 13.48 1.96
C LEU A 507 5.07 13.38 0.43
N TRP A 508 4.14 14.08 -0.24
CA TRP A 508 4.07 14.07 -1.69
C TRP A 508 5.31 14.71 -2.31
N GLY A 509 5.81 15.80 -1.75
CA GLY A 509 7.04 16.48 -2.17
C GLY A 509 8.27 15.58 -2.07
N GLU A 510 8.43 14.87 -0.94
CA GLU A 510 9.50 13.88 -0.77
C GLU A 510 9.41 12.77 -1.82
N THR A 511 8.20 12.25 -2.07
CA THR A 511 7.99 11.19 -3.05
C THR A 511 8.32 11.66 -4.47
N LEU A 512 7.78 12.80 -4.90
CA LEU A 512 7.96 13.34 -6.25
C LEU A 512 9.41 13.70 -6.54
N LYS A 513 10.15 14.19 -5.53
CA LYS A 513 11.60 14.41 -5.60
C LYS A 513 12.37 13.13 -5.92
N ASN A 514 11.90 11.98 -5.44
CA ASN A 514 12.57 10.69 -5.62
C ASN A 514 12.02 9.85 -6.78
N GLN A 515 10.76 10.05 -7.18
CA GLN A 515 10.11 9.24 -8.21
C GLN A 515 9.97 9.97 -9.54
N GLY A 516 9.89 11.30 -9.57
CA GLY A 516 9.72 12.11 -10.78
C GLY A 516 8.46 12.98 -10.75
N PRO A 517 8.26 13.81 -11.79
CA PRO A 517 7.34 14.95 -11.71
C PRO A 517 5.88 14.60 -11.99
N TYR A 518 5.57 13.57 -12.77
CA TYR A 518 4.19 13.31 -13.18
C TYR A 518 3.45 12.50 -12.11
N PHE A 519 2.24 12.96 -11.78
CA PHE A 519 1.42 12.25 -10.84
C PHE A 519 -0.08 12.30 -11.13
N SER A 520 -0.78 11.29 -10.63
CA SER A 520 -2.23 11.22 -10.59
C SER A 520 -2.72 11.35 -9.17
N ILE A 521 -3.86 12.01 -9.00
CA ILE A 521 -4.61 12.04 -7.74
C ILE A 521 -5.83 11.15 -7.91
N SER A 522 -6.03 10.15 -7.04
CA SER A 522 -7.23 9.32 -7.04
C SER A 522 -8.27 9.77 -6.01
N ALA A 523 -9.52 9.45 -6.32
CA ALA A 523 -10.69 9.67 -5.46
C ALA A 523 -10.96 11.13 -5.05
N LEU A 524 -10.68 12.09 -5.95
CA LEU A 524 -10.93 13.51 -5.66
C LEU A 524 -12.43 13.83 -5.53
N ASP A 525 -13.29 13.01 -6.11
CA ASP A 525 -14.77 13.08 -5.97
C ASP A 525 -15.24 13.06 -4.51
N ARG A 526 -14.44 12.54 -3.57
CA ARG A 526 -14.77 12.54 -2.15
C ARG A 526 -14.77 13.92 -1.50
N PHE A 527 -14.29 14.95 -2.21
CA PHE A 527 -14.43 16.35 -1.80
C PHE A 527 -15.54 17.10 -2.54
N ASP A 528 -16.37 16.42 -3.34
CA ASP A 528 -17.57 17.05 -3.92
C ASP A 528 -18.48 17.60 -2.81
N GLY A 529 -18.83 18.89 -2.92
CA GLY A 529 -19.65 19.58 -1.93
C GLY A 529 -18.89 20.16 -0.73
N TYR A 530 -17.56 20.03 -0.68
CA TYR A 530 -16.76 20.66 0.37
C TYR A 530 -16.67 22.17 0.15
N GLU A 531 -16.91 22.98 1.19
CA GLU A 531 -16.68 24.43 1.13
C GLU A 531 -15.18 24.75 1.11
N LYS A 532 -14.42 24.07 1.98
CA LYS A 532 -12.97 24.16 2.06
C LYS A 532 -12.37 22.77 2.11
N ILE A 533 -11.21 22.62 1.48
CA ILE A 533 -10.43 21.39 1.50
C ILE A 533 -9.14 21.65 2.30
N PRO A 534 -8.87 20.89 3.37
CA PRO A 534 -7.63 21.02 4.12
C PRO A 534 -6.45 20.35 3.38
N LEU A 535 -5.31 21.04 3.34
CA LEU A 535 -4.03 20.55 2.81
C LEU A 535 -2.96 20.66 3.89
N VAL A 536 -2.23 19.58 4.20
CA VAL A 536 -1.03 19.67 5.04
C VAL A 536 0.11 20.21 4.18
N VAL A 537 0.62 21.39 4.55
CA VAL A 537 1.60 22.16 3.76
C VAL A 537 2.97 22.29 4.43
N ALA A 538 3.05 21.95 5.72
CA ALA A 538 4.30 21.85 6.45
C ALA A 538 4.10 20.97 7.69
N TRP A 539 5.20 20.50 8.27
CA TRP A 539 5.23 19.88 9.59
C TRP A 539 5.99 20.77 10.55
N LEU A 540 5.47 20.96 11.76
CA LEU A 540 6.05 21.75 12.84
C LEU A 540 6.62 20.82 13.91
N TYR A 541 7.91 20.97 14.20
CA TYR A 541 8.55 20.23 15.28
C TYR A 541 8.20 20.83 16.64
N ASN A 542 7.76 19.98 17.56
CA ASN A 542 7.58 20.32 18.97
C ASN A 542 7.85 19.11 19.88
N ASP A 543 8.79 19.28 20.80
CA ASP A 543 8.94 18.44 21.97
C ASP A 543 8.39 19.20 23.21
N LEU A 544 7.41 18.60 23.88
CA LEU A 544 6.79 19.16 25.08
C LEU A 544 7.78 19.37 26.25
N GLU A 545 8.86 18.60 26.29
CA GLU A 545 9.93 18.77 27.28
C GLU A 545 10.87 19.93 26.91
N GLY A 546 10.73 20.50 25.71
CA GLY A 546 11.58 21.57 25.21
C GLY A 546 12.95 21.11 24.72
N ASN A 547 13.12 19.79 24.51
CA ASN A 547 14.35 19.23 24.00
C ASN A 547 14.50 19.48 22.50
N LYS A 548 15.74 19.43 22.01
CA LYS A 548 16.02 19.29 20.58
C LYS A 548 15.88 17.83 20.15
N SER A 549 15.81 17.60 18.84
CA SER A 549 15.90 16.24 18.30
C SER A 549 17.24 15.58 18.72
N PRO A 550 17.28 14.24 18.84
CA PRO A 550 18.50 13.51 19.22
C PRO A 550 19.72 13.76 18.32
N ASP A 551 19.50 14.13 17.06
CA ASP A 551 20.54 14.51 16.10
C ASP A 551 20.83 16.03 16.07
N GLU A 552 20.21 16.78 16.99
CA GLU A 552 20.25 18.24 17.15
C GLU A 552 19.84 19.06 15.92
N LYS A 553 19.23 18.42 14.90
CA LYS A 553 18.79 19.09 13.67
C LYS A 553 17.54 19.94 13.85
N TYR A 554 16.66 19.58 14.79
CA TYR A 554 15.37 20.23 14.98
C TYR A 554 15.22 20.76 16.41
N SER A 555 14.65 21.96 16.52
CA SER A 555 14.27 22.65 17.75
C SER A 555 12.81 23.07 17.65
N ASN A 556 12.13 23.25 18.79
CA ASN A 556 10.73 23.65 18.81
C ASN A 556 10.49 24.90 17.95
N GLY A 557 9.55 24.80 17.00
CA GLY A 557 9.27 25.86 16.03
C GLY A 557 9.85 25.63 14.64
N ASP A 558 10.76 24.66 14.47
CA ASP A 558 11.31 24.34 13.15
C ASP A 558 10.25 23.68 12.25
N LEU A 559 10.33 23.99 10.95
CA LEU A 559 9.39 23.54 9.94
C LEU A 559 10.06 22.62 8.92
N ILE A 560 9.32 21.61 8.46
CA ILE A 560 9.62 20.83 7.25
C ILE A 560 8.56 21.16 6.20
N LYS A 561 8.99 21.50 4.99
CA LYS A 561 8.14 21.87 3.87
C LYS A 561 8.30 20.86 2.72
N PRO A 562 7.38 20.85 1.74
CA PRO A 562 7.51 20.04 0.53
C PRO A 562 8.87 20.29 -0.17
N GLY A 563 9.65 19.22 -0.31
CA GLY A 563 10.98 19.23 -0.94
C GLY A 563 12.16 19.23 0.04
N ASP A 564 11.92 19.55 1.31
CA ASP A 564 12.90 19.37 2.39
C ASP A 564 13.17 17.88 2.64
N GLU A 565 14.34 17.55 3.22
CA GLU A 565 14.67 16.17 3.59
C GLU A 565 13.86 15.74 4.82
N LEU A 566 13.21 14.58 4.75
CA LEU A 566 12.45 14.07 5.88
C LEU A 566 13.37 13.46 6.97
N PRO A 567 13.02 13.62 8.25
CA PRO A 567 13.71 12.97 9.36
C PRO A 567 13.44 11.47 9.40
N ASP A 568 14.26 10.75 10.16
CA ASP A 568 13.97 9.34 10.51
C ASP A 568 12.58 9.22 11.16
N GLU A 569 11.85 8.16 10.81
CA GLU A 569 10.47 7.92 11.27
C GLU A 569 10.32 7.97 12.80
N SER A 570 11.39 7.66 13.55
CA SER A 570 11.39 7.72 15.02
C SER A 570 11.21 9.13 15.61
N LEU A 571 11.27 10.19 14.80
CA LEU A 571 11.02 11.57 15.23
C LEU A 571 9.63 12.08 14.85
N TRP A 572 8.86 11.33 14.06
CA TRP A 572 7.62 11.80 13.46
C TRP A 572 6.52 12.05 14.49
N ASP A 573 6.57 11.41 15.67
CA ASP A 573 5.67 11.65 16.80
C ASP A 573 5.82 13.06 17.41
N LYS A 574 6.93 13.75 17.11
CA LYS A 574 7.20 15.13 17.53
C LYS A 574 6.83 16.18 16.47
N PHE A 575 6.31 15.75 15.33
CA PHE A 575 5.88 16.65 14.28
C PHE A 575 4.36 16.81 14.28
N HIS A 576 3.90 18.02 14.03
CA HIS A 576 2.48 18.37 13.95
C HIS A 576 2.15 19.01 12.61
N PRO A 577 1.03 18.66 11.97
CA PRO A 577 0.69 19.17 10.67
C PRO A 577 0.30 20.66 10.73
N ILE A 578 0.77 21.43 9.75
CA ILE A 578 0.32 22.78 9.47
C ILE A 578 -0.59 22.73 8.24
N ILE A 579 -1.83 23.19 8.41
CA ILE A 579 -2.92 22.98 7.45
C ILE A 579 -3.29 24.30 6.75
N LYS A 580 -3.26 24.31 5.42
CA LYS A 580 -3.86 25.35 4.59
C LYS A 580 -5.28 24.95 4.18
N LEU A 581 -6.22 25.87 4.29
CA LEU A 581 -7.56 25.71 3.74
C LEU A 581 -7.60 26.26 2.31
N VAL A 582 -7.99 25.43 1.35
CA VAL A 582 -8.23 25.85 -0.04
C VAL A 582 -9.72 25.84 -0.36
N ASP A 583 -10.13 26.66 -1.31
CA ASP A 583 -11.52 26.68 -1.77
C ASP A 583 -11.92 25.31 -2.35
N GLY A 584 -13.01 24.75 -1.86
CA GLY A 584 -13.63 23.57 -2.44
C GLY A 584 -14.62 23.96 -3.55
N TRP A 585 -15.60 23.10 -3.80
CA TRP A 585 -16.60 23.33 -4.83
C TRP A 585 -17.95 22.68 -4.50
N GLU A 586 -19.01 23.28 -5.05
CA GLU A 586 -20.32 22.65 -5.12
C GLU A 586 -20.47 21.84 -6.41
N GLY A 587 -21.33 20.81 -6.36
CA GLY A 587 -21.60 19.94 -7.50
C GLY A 587 -20.68 18.71 -7.53
N ASN A 588 -20.82 17.93 -8.60
CA ASN A 588 -20.15 16.65 -8.76
C ASN A 588 -19.25 16.66 -10.01
N ILE A 589 -18.05 16.08 -9.87
CA ILE A 589 -17.01 15.98 -10.93
C ILE A 589 -16.94 14.61 -11.60
N GLU A 590 -17.72 13.64 -11.16
CA GLU A 590 -17.85 12.30 -11.75
C GLU A 590 -18.43 12.35 -13.18
N GLY A 591 -17.90 11.50 -14.05
CA GLY A 591 -18.37 11.35 -15.44
C GLY A 591 -18.15 12.57 -16.35
N LYS A 592 -17.33 13.54 -15.93
CA LYS A 592 -16.99 14.73 -16.71
C LYS A 592 -15.96 14.42 -17.79
N GLU A 593 -16.21 14.92 -19.00
CA GLU A 593 -15.41 14.71 -20.21
C GLU A 593 -14.87 16.04 -20.78
N PRO A 594 -13.91 15.99 -21.73
CA PRO A 594 -13.45 17.19 -22.43
C PRO A 594 -14.59 18.03 -23.01
N GLY A 595 -14.62 19.31 -22.62
CA GLY A 595 -15.67 20.27 -23.02
C GLY A 595 -16.81 20.42 -22.02
N ASP A 596 -16.89 19.58 -20.99
CA ASP A 596 -17.80 19.80 -19.87
C ASP A 596 -17.34 20.93 -18.95
N ASN A 597 -18.30 21.58 -18.31
CA ASN A 597 -18.01 22.57 -17.27
C ASN A 597 -17.57 21.87 -15.99
N LEU A 598 -16.30 22.03 -15.63
CA LEU A 598 -15.74 21.66 -14.32
C LEU A 598 -15.77 22.86 -13.37
N PRO A 599 -15.94 22.64 -12.05
CA PRO A 599 -15.96 23.73 -11.07
C PRO A 599 -14.63 24.49 -11.03
N GLN A 600 -14.67 25.81 -10.82
CA GLN A 600 -13.44 26.60 -10.67
C GLN A 600 -12.62 26.14 -9.45
N GLY A 601 -13.28 25.73 -8.35
CA GLY A 601 -12.61 25.19 -7.16
C GLY A 601 -11.81 23.92 -7.45
N PHE A 602 -12.23 23.08 -8.40
CA PHE A 602 -11.47 21.91 -8.82
C PHE A 602 -10.11 22.30 -9.44
N PHE A 603 -10.11 23.27 -10.36
CA PHE A 603 -8.88 23.79 -10.96
C PHE A 603 -8.04 24.57 -9.94
N GLY A 604 -8.69 25.31 -9.04
CA GLY A 604 -8.05 25.98 -7.91
C GLY A 604 -7.28 25.01 -7.03
N PHE A 605 -7.89 23.89 -6.64
CA PHE A 605 -7.25 22.82 -5.88
C PHE A 605 -6.03 22.25 -6.62
N CYS A 606 -6.20 21.86 -7.89
CA CYS A 606 -5.11 21.30 -8.71
C CYS A 606 -3.93 22.28 -8.81
N SER A 607 -4.24 23.55 -9.09
CA SER A 607 -3.24 24.60 -9.23
C SER A 607 -2.51 24.89 -7.93
N GLU A 608 -3.21 24.87 -6.80
CA GLU A 608 -2.60 25.11 -5.49
C GLU A 608 -1.65 23.97 -5.10
N VAL A 609 -2.06 22.71 -5.31
CA VAL A 609 -1.23 21.54 -5.07
C VAL A 609 0.06 21.60 -5.90
N GLU A 610 -0.04 21.82 -7.21
CA GLU A 610 1.13 21.94 -8.07
C GLU A 610 2.02 23.14 -7.70
N ASN A 611 1.43 24.27 -7.34
CA ASN A 611 2.17 25.47 -6.98
C ASN A 611 3.01 25.25 -5.71
N ILE A 612 2.40 24.70 -4.65
CA ILE A 612 3.08 24.41 -3.38
C ILE A 612 4.21 23.40 -3.61
N LEU A 613 3.94 22.30 -4.30
CA LEU A 613 4.94 21.28 -4.60
C LEU A 613 6.06 21.82 -5.50
N GLY A 614 5.74 22.76 -6.38
CA GLY A 614 6.67 23.40 -7.31
C GLY A 614 7.62 24.42 -6.69
N GLN A 615 7.35 24.94 -5.48
CA GLN A 615 8.17 26.01 -4.87
C GLN A 615 9.63 25.60 -4.62
N SER A 616 9.89 24.30 -4.48
CA SER A 616 11.23 23.73 -4.31
C SER A 616 12.01 23.59 -5.63
N TYR A 617 11.35 23.79 -6.78
CA TYR A 617 11.91 23.68 -8.12
C TYR A 617 12.10 25.09 -8.72
N LYS A 618 13.34 25.54 -8.89
CA LYS A 618 13.68 26.87 -9.42
C LYS A 618 14.71 26.80 -10.54
N GLY A 619 14.65 27.74 -11.49
CA GLY A 619 15.63 27.82 -12.59
C GLY A 619 15.56 26.59 -13.48
N GLU A 620 16.71 25.94 -13.74
CA GLU A 620 16.77 24.75 -14.61
C GLU A 620 15.94 23.55 -14.10
N ALA A 621 15.57 23.55 -12.81
CA ALA A 621 14.74 22.51 -12.21
C ALA A 621 13.23 22.68 -12.47
N GLU A 622 12.77 23.83 -12.96
CA GLU A 622 11.33 24.11 -13.16
C GLU A 622 10.67 23.15 -14.17
N GLN A 623 11.44 22.63 -15.13
CA GLN A 623 10.95 21.62 -16.07
C GLN A 623 10.59 20.29 -15.37
N TYR A 624 11.17 20.04 -14.19
CA TYR A 624 10.89 18.87 -13.33
C TYR A 624 9.93 19.22 -12.18
N ALA A 625 9.33 20.40 -12.18
CA ALA A 625 8.30 20.73 -11.21
C ALA A 625 7.14 19.74 -11.34
N PRO A 626 6.54 19.30 -10.23
CA PRO A 626 5.45 18.34 -10.24
C PRO A 626 4.27 18.77 -11.12
N ARG A 627 3.68 17.78 -11.79
CA ARG A 627 2.58 17.94 -12.74
C ARG A 627 1.51 16.88 -12.53
N ILE A 628 0.28 17.32 -12.27
CA ILE A 628 -0.91 16.49 -12.31
C ILE A 628 -1.20 16.17 -13.77
N PHE A 629 -1.16 14.88 -14.13
CA PHE A 629 -1.58 14.45 -15.47
C PHE A 629 -3.02 13.93 -15.50
N SER A 630 -3.52 13.45 -14.35
CA SER A 630 -4.89 12.96 -14.25
C SER A 630 -5.44 12.94 -12.83
N VAL A 631 -6.75 13.07 -12.74
CA VAL A 631 -7.52 13.03 -11.51
C VAL A 631 -8.61 11.97 -11.60
N GLY A 632 -8.66 11.06 -10.64
CA GLY A 632 -9.75 10.11 -10.47
C GLY A 632 -10.96 10.78 -9.82
N VAL A 633 -12.13 10.58 -10.41
CA VAL A 633 -13.39 11.26 -10.06
C VAL A 633 -14.53 10.27 -9.83
N GLY A 634 -14.22 9.05 -9.40
CA GLY A 634 -15.20 8.02 -9.11
C GLY A 634 -14.63 6.62 -9.33
N VAL A 635 -15.50 5.62 -9.18
CA VAL A 635 -15.13 4.20 -9.33
C VAL A 635 -15.46 3.74 -10.76
N GLY A 636 -14.46 3.24 -11.50
CA GLY A 636 -14.66 2.64 -12.83
C GLY A 636 -13.78 3.25 -13.92
N ASP A 637 -13.77 2.60 -15.08
CA ASP A 637 -12.75 2.78 -16.12
C ASP A 637 -12.82 4.15 -16.83
N ASN A 638 -13.97 4.84 -16.76
CA ASN A 638 -14.22 6.14 -17.40
C ASN A 638 -14.31 7.32 -16.41
N ASN A 639 -14.05 7.10 -15.13
CA ASN A 639 -14.17 8.14 -14.10
C ASN A 639 -12.82 8.84 -13.84
N ARG A 640 -12.23 9.42 -14.88
CA ARG A 640 -10.95 10.15 -14.81
C ARG A 640 -10.96 11.40 -15.70
N ILE A 641 -10.44 12.49 -15.16
CA ILE A 641 -10.17 13.74 -15.88
C ILE A 641 -8.67 13.80 -16.17
N TYR A 642 -8.30 14.05 -17.41
CA TYR A 642 -6.90 14.21 -17.82
C TYR A 642 -6.60 15.68 -18.00
N LEU A 643 -5.48 16.13 -17.42
CA LEU A 643 -5.13 17.54 -17.38
C LEU A 643 -3.85 17.78 -18.15
N ASP A 644 -3.84 18.88 -18.88
CA ASP A 644 -2.67 19.43 -19.53
C ASP A 644 -2.44 20.85 -19.06
N ARG A 645 -1.33 21.06 -18.36
CA ARG A 645 -1.03 22.32 -17.72
C ARG A 645 -0.46 23.33 -18.71
N GLU A 646 -1.09 24.50 -18.76
CA GLU A 646 -0.54 25.69 -19.40
C GLU A 646 -0.15 26.74 -18.33
N TYR A 647 0.91 27.51 -18.62
CA TYR A 647 1.31 28.64 -17.78
C TYR A 647 0.49 29.87 -18.18
N ASN A 648 -0.16 30.50 -17.20
CA ASN A 648 -0.93 31.74 -17.41
C ASN A 648 -0.05 32.98 -17.64
#